data_AF-A0A7Z9QRH6-F1
#
_entry.id   AF-A0A7Z9QRH6-F1
#
_cell.length_a   1.000
_cell.length_b   1.000
_cell.length_c   1.000
_cell.angle_alpha   90.00
_cell.angle_beta   90.00
_cell.angle_gamma   90.00
#
_symmetry.space_group_name_H-M   'P 1'
#
loop_
_entity.id
_entity.type
_entity.pdbx_description
1 polymer ?
#
loop_
_entity_poly.entity_id
_entity_poly.type
_entity_poly.pdbx_seq_one_letter_code
_entity_poly.pdbx_strand_id
1 'polypeptide(L)'
;MLVRRISILVFTIVLVSVTIKPDAQKETPLDDSGLDQQDLDRFDTDGDAKLSREEKEVMFEAITLEAFTGQKLSREDLRGMRRGRGFGGPRGGRGMIPPIDSEELFDRFDTNQNGKLEGDERSSARKYVQSIRGEQSEAITLGTAKKSSEQNDLRTSQKSAPNQKVSLYDEETLRTLYLRFPNADWYAELSDFYRTGVDVPADLIVDGKLYPSVGISFRGNSSYRMTRDSKKKSFNVAIDYDHVDQRLYGYKTLKLLNSASDPSFIREVLYSRISRQYLPAPKANFIRLVINGENWGIYPNIQQFNKDFLWDWFKTKDGVRWKISPGRGSRGGSLVWNGPDISDYQVAYQLKTKTVPQNAWQDLIHLCKILDQTPNDQLEDALRPIFNIDGALWFIALDNVFIDGDGYIGRGADYNVYLDPKGRFHLISHDNNETFGYAGGGGPNIYFDNQRMLSPIANEDNEMLPVISRLLSTPHLRARYLNHVRTIIDEWLDWGILEPIIKEYQSLIDAAVKADLKKLYSYQAFVNSQDQNDNEEDSSSNRDGFDNRDDRDDPSADLLGGPPGFGRGRGGHRSPSFKQFIKERRQFLLSHPEIDKEVPVIKSVSLQSDPQPQEEVLIKVVIDTKVKLDDVILYYASNYNVPFDSVTMLASGHNNTYLGEIPPFPAGTEVYYYVEARALASLGTIAFLPAKADFGALSYRIMPLIANNSPIVINEVMAFNTRSLRDPQGEYDDWIELYNRSDKEVSLATMYLSDNKENLSKWAFPENTKMSAGGYLIVWADGDQTDQPGLHTNFKLSKNGETVMLVDASADANQILNLVEFGNQIENSSIGRYPNGTGTFRLLKETPKKENKL
;
A
#
# COMPACT_ATOMS: atom_id res chain seq x y z
N MET A 1 -32.14 -15.55 -22.11
CA MET A 1 -33.58 -15.34 -21.80
C MET A 1 -34.13 -16.25 -20.69
N LEU A 2 -33.40 -17.29 -20.23
CA LEU A 2 -33.74 -18.09 -19.05
C LEU A 2 -33.28 -17.42 -17.72
N VAL A 3 -32.20 -16.63 -17.78
CA VAL A 3 -31.60 -15.92 -16.63
C VAL A 3 -32.51 -14.82 -16.03
N ARG A 4 -33.43 -14.25 -16.82
CA ARG A 4 -34.34 -13.18 -16.35
C ARG A 4 -35.52 -13.65 -15.48
N ARG A 5 -35.79 -14.98 -15.38
CA ARG A 5 -36.96 -15.49 -14.64
C ARG A 5 -36.65 -16.01 -13.23
N ILE A 6 -35.38 -16.20 -12.88
CA ILE A 6 -34.97 -16.64 -11.54
C ILE A 6 -34.99 -15.47 -10.54
N SER A 7 -34.78 -14.23 -11.00
CA SER A 7 -34.76 -13.03 -10.14
C SER A 7 -36.11 -12.65 -9.50
N ILE A 8 -37.23 -13.27 -9.88
CA ILE A 8 -38.58 -12.87 -9.39
C ILE A 8 -39.11 -13.81 -8.29
N LEU A 9 -38.64 -15.06 -8.19
CA LEU A 9 -39.23 -16.03 -7.25
C LEU A 9 -38.68 -15.93 -5.81
N VAL A 10 -37.49 -15.36 -5.61
CA VAL A 10 -36.84 -15.27 -4.28
C VAL A 10 -37.35 -14.09 -3.43
N PHE A 11 -38.07 -13.12 -4.03
CA PHE A 11 -38.31 -11.82 -3.38
C PHE A 11 -39.69 -11.60 -2.74
N THR A 12 -40.57 -12.60 -2.63
CA THR A 12 -41.91 -12.36 -2.03
C THR A 12 -42.38 -13.48 -1.11
N ILE A 13 -41.99 -13.48 0.17
CA ILE A 13 -42.85 -13.91 1.30
C ILE A 13 -42.56 -12.94 2.47
N VAL A 14 -43.52 -12.06 2.76
CA VAL A 14 -43.53 -11.12 3.89
C VAL A 14 -44.31 -11.72 5.06
N LEU A 15 -43.75 -11.52 6.26
CA LEU A 15 -44.32 -11.46 7.61
C LEU A 15 -45.78 -11.93 7.85
N VAL A 16 -45.95 -12.72 8.92
CA VAL A 16 -47.03 -12.52 9.90
C VAL A 16 -46.47 -12.68 11.32
N SER A 17 -46.68 -11.65 12.15
CA SER A 17 -46.29 -11.54 13.56
C SER A 17 -47.22 -12.30 14.51
N VAL A 18 -46.71 -13.04 15.51
CA VAL A 18 -47.32 -13.22 16.86
C VAL A 18 -46.23 -13.54 17.91
N THR A 19 -46.42 -12.97 19.10
CA THR A 19 -45.63 -12.96 20.34
C THR A 19 -45.54 -14.31 21.11
N ILE A 20 -44.43 -14.52 21.85
CA ILE A 20 -44.22 -15.25 23.15
C ILE A 20 -43.15 -16.38 23.18
N LYS A 21 -42.10 -16.09 23.97
CA LYS A 21 -41.18 -16.92 24.82
C LYS A 21 -40.21 -17.97 24.22
N PRO A 22 -39.05 -18.19 24.90
CA PRO A 22 -37.89 -18.89 24.38
C PRO A 22 -37.97 -20.39 24.70
N ASP A 23 -37.72 -21.24 23.70
CA ASP A 23 -37.06 -22.53 23.93
C ASP A 23 -36.57 -23.20 22.64
N ALA A 24 -35.40 -23.82 22.78
CA ALA A 24 -34.81 -24.93 22.02
C ALA A 24 -34.83 -24.94 20.46
N GLN A 25 -33.60 -24.86 19.92
CA GLN A 25 -33.08 -25.45 18.67
C GLN A 25 -34.04 -26.36 17.87
N LYS A 26 -34.30 -25.96 16.61
CA LYS A 26 -34.37 -26.85 15.44
C LYS A 26 -33.95 -26.06 14.20
N GLU A 27 -32.94 -26.56 13.50
CA GLU A 27 -32.48 -26.04 12.22
C GLU A 27 -33.64 -26.07 11.20
N THR A 28 -33.95 -24.93 10.60
CA THR A 28 -34.79 -24.85 9.40
C THR A 28 -33.92 -25.20 8.18
N PRO A 29 -34.30 -26.20 7.35
CA PRO A 29 -33.56 -26.51 6.13
C PRO A 29 -33.69 -25.36 5.13
N LEU A 30 -32.58 -25.03 4.44
CA LEU A 30 -32.61 -24.25 3.21
C LEU A 30 -33.43 -25.04 2.18
N ASP A 31 -34.52 -24.46 1.65
CA ASP A 31 -35.45 -25.10 0.72
C ASP A 31 -34.83 -25.31 -0.69
N ASP A 32 -35.17 -26.41 -1.35
CA ASP A 32 -34.67 -26.85 -2.67
C ASP A 32 -35.55 -26.35 -3.83
N SER A 33 -36.64 -25.63 -3.53
CA SER A 33 -37.72 -25.27 -4.44
C SER A 33 -37.37 -24.31 -5.61
N GLY A 34 -36.14 -23.80 -5.66
CA GLY A 34 -35.66 -22.85 -6.69
C GLY A 34 -34.70 -23.41 -7.73
N LEU A 35 -34.28 -24.68 -7.62
CA LEU A 35 -33.33 -25.32 -8.54
C LEU A 35 -34.06 -26.10 -9.64
N ASP A 36 -33.54 -26.06 -10.87
CA ASP A 36 -34.06 -26.94 -11.91
C ASP A 36 -33.63 -28.41 -11.65
N GLN A 37 -34.37 -29.36 -12.22
CA GLN A 37 -34.11 -30.79 -12.00
C GLN A 37 -32.70 -31.20 -12.49
N GLN A 38 -32.16 -30.49 -13.48
CA GLN A 38 -30.86 -30.80 -14.05
C GLN A 38 -29.71 -30.42 -13.10
N ASP A 39 -29.84 -29.32 -12.37
CA ASP A 39 -28.90 -28.90 -11.34
C ASP A 39 -29.07 -29.70 -10.04
N LEU A 40 -30.30 -30.03 -9.65
CA LEU A 40 -30.56 -30.96 -8.53
C LEU A 40 -29.90 -32.32 -8.78
N ASP A 41 -30.16 -32.94 -9.93
CA ASP A 41 -29.58 -34.25 -10.29
C ASP A 41 -28.05 -34.21 -10.42
N ARG A 42 -27.49 -33.04 -10.69
CA ARG A 42 -26.05 -32.86 -10.89
C ARG A 42 -25.30 -32.73 -9.58
N PHE A 43 -25.83 -31.95 -8.64
CA PHE A 43 -25.19 -31.66 -7.36
C PHE A 43 -25.64 -32.62 -6.23
N ASP A 44 -26.72 -33.38 -6.45
CA ASP A 44 -27.10 -34.54 -5.63
C ASP A 44 -26.13 -35.68 -5.95
N THR A 45 -25.07 -35.73 -5.15
CA THR A 45 -23.95 -36.66 -5.34
C THR A 45 -24.12 -37.96 -4.57
N ASP A 46 -24.97 -38.00 -3.53
CA ASP A 46 -25.34 -39.24 -2.83
C ASP A 46 -26.64 -39.89 -3.35
N GLY A 47 -27.42 -39.18 -4.16
CA GLY A 47 -28.60 -39.71 -4.85
C GLY A 47 -29.85 -39.73 -3.98
N ASP A 48 -29.96 -38.86 -2.97
CA ASP A 48 -31.12 -38.80 -2.05
C ASP A 48 -32.25 -37.87 -2.55
N ALA A 49 -32.09 -37.31 -3.76
CA ALA A 49 -32.99 -36.38 -4.43
C ALA A 49 -33.20 -35.04 -3.67
N LYS A 50 -32.26 -34.68 -2.80
CA LYS A 50 -32.18 -33.38 -2.11
C LYS A 50 -30.73 -32.89 -2.14
N LEU A 51 -30.52 -31.60 -1.88
CA LEU A 51 -29.16 -31.09 -1.68
C LEU A 51 -28.87 -30.92 -0.19
N SER A 52 -27.94 -31.70 0.32
CA SER A 52 -27.35 -31.47 1.66
C SER A 52 -26.64 -30.11 1.71
N ARG A 53 -26.39 -29.58 2.93
CA ARG A 53 -25.63 -28.35 3.11
C ARG A 53 -24.26 -28.43 2.44
N GLU A 54 -23.61 -29.57 2.52
CA GLU A 54 -22.31 -29.84 1.90
C GLU A 54 -22.40 -29.83 0.37
N GLU A 55 -23.48 -30.34 -0.20
CA GLU A 55 -23.72 -30.33 -1.66
C GLU A 55 -24.10 -28.96 -2.17
N LYS A 56 -24.83 -28.16 -1.40
CA LYS A 56 -25.05 -26.73 -1.70
C LYS A 56 -23.73 -25.96 -1.68
N GLU A 57 -22.85 -26.23 -0.72
CA GLU A 57 -21.52 -25.60 -0.68
C GLU A 57 -20.60 -26.06 -1.81
N VAL A 58 -20.68 -27.33 -2.23
CA VAL A 58 -19.98 -27.84 -3.42
C VAL A 58 -20.59 -27.27 -4.68
N MET A 59 -21.91 -27.08 -4.75
CA MET A 59 -22.61 -26.43 -5.86
C MET A 59 -22.14 -25.00 -6.03
N PHE A 60 -22.06 -24.19 -4.97
CA PHE A 60 -21.52 -22.83 -5.07
C PHE A 60 -20.05 -22.81 -5.53
N GLU A 61 -19.23 -23.71 -4.99
CA GLU A 61 -17.80 -23.81 -5.33
C GLU A 61 -17.60 -24.29 -6.78
N ALA A 62 -18.42 -25.25 -7.22
CA ALA A 62 -18.44 -25.78 -8.57
C ALA A 62 -18.98 -24.78 -9.58
N ILE A 63 -20.10 -24.10 -9.30
CA ILE A 63 -20.65 -23.06 -10.18
C ILE A 63 -19.63 -21.93 -10.34
N THR A 64 -18.98 -21.52 -9.25
CA THR A 64 -17.91 -20.52 -9.30
C THR A 64 -16.72 -21.02 -10.13
N LEU A 65 -16.29 -22.28 -9.94
CA LEU A 65 -15.16 -22.88 -10.67
C LEU A 65 -15.47 -23.12 -12.15
N GLU A 66 -16.71 -23.46 -12.49
CA GLU A 66 -17.17 -23.70 -13.85
C GLU A 66 -17.39 -22.39 -14.61
N ALA A 67 -17.90 -21.37 -13.91
CA ALA A 67 -17.93 -20.01 -14.42
C ALA A 67 -16.51 -19.47 -14.65
N PHE A 68 -15.56 -19.82 -13.77
CA PHE A 68 -14.15 -19.43 -13.88
C PHE A 68 -13.39 -20.16 -15.00
N THR A 69 -13.68 -21.44 -15.24
CA THR A 69 -12.91 -22.29 -16.18
C THR A 69 -13.58 -22.49 -17.54
N GLY A 70 -14.87 -22.18 -17.68
CA GLY A 70 -15.67 -22.50 -18.86
C GLY A 70 -15.92 -23.99 -19.06
N GLN A 71 -15.43 -24.85 -18.16
CA GLN A 71 -15.57 -26.31 -18.22
C GLN A 71 -16.53 -26.77 -17.13
N LYS A 72 -17.58 -27.51 -17.50
CA LYS A 72 -18.48 -28.15 -16.53
C LYS A 72 -17.75 -29.29 -15.80
N LEU A 73 -17.78 -29.28 -14.47
CA LEU A 73 -17.21 -30.35 -13.65
C LEU A 73 -18.07 -31.61 -13.77
N SER A 74 -17.39 -32.76 -13.78
CA SER A 74 -18.04 -34.06 -13.81
C SER A 74 -18.63 -34.40 -12.43
N ARG A 75 -19.59 -35.33 -12.40
CA ARG A 75 -20.18 -35.82 -11.13
C ARG A 75 -19.12 -36.47 -10.21
N GLU A 76 -18.03 -36.96 -10.79
CA GLU A 76 -16.89 -37.54 -10.06
C GLU A 76 -15.99 -36.45 -9.45
N ASP A 77 -15.82 -35.31 -10.14
CA ASP A 77 -15.15 -34.12 -9.60
C ASP A 77 -15.95 -33.49 -8.45
N LEU A 78 -17.28 -33.37 -8.60
CA LEU A 78 -18.19 -32.90 -7.55
C LEU A 78 -18.16 -33.83 -6.34
N ARG A 79 -18.14 -35.16 -6.56
CA ARG A 79 -17.92 -36.15 -5.50
C ARG A 79 -16.53 -36.04 -4.88
N GLY A 80 -15.50 -35.71 -5.65
CA GLY A 80 -14.14 -35.45 -5.16
C GLY A 80 -14.06 -34.23 -4.25
N MET A 81 -14.73 -33.14 -4.64
CA MET A 81 -14.89 -31.91 -3.85
C MET A 81 -15.64 -32.20 -2.54
N ARG A 82 -16.65 -33.07 -2.58
CA ARG A 82 -17.40 -33.52 -1.40
C ARG A 82 -16.59 -34.48 -0.51
N ARG A 83 -15.89 -35.46 -1.09
CA ARG A 83 -15.05 -36.45 -0.36
C ARG A 83 -13.84 -35.84 0.32
N GLY A 84 -13.33 -34.71 -0.18
CA GLY A 84 -12.34 -33.89 0.52
C GLY A 84 -12.82 -33.34 1.88
N ARG A 85 -14.11 -33.51 2.21
CA ARG A 85 -14.75 -33.02 3.45
C ARG A 85 -15.31 -34.12 4.37
N GLY A 86 -15.22 -35.40 4.01
CA GLY A 86 -15.82 -36.49 4.79
C GLY A 86 -14.80 -37.41 5.47
N PHE A 87 -14.57 -37.24 6.78
CA PHE A 87 -14.35 -38.34 7.74
C PHE A 87 -14.47 -37.80 9.18
N GLY A 88 -15.69 -37.87 9.73
CA GLY A 88 -15.91 -37.95 11.17
C GLY A 88 -15.64 -39.38 11.63
N GLY A 89 -14.47 -39.62 12.20
CA GLY A 89 -14.03 -40.90 12.77
C GLY A 89 -12.55 -40.82 13.17
N PRO A 90 -12.13 -41.38 14.32
CA PRO A 90 -10.93 -40.95 15.02
C PRO A 90 -9.64 -41.42 14.33
N ARG A 91 -9.12 -40.62 13.40
CA ARG A 91 -7.72 -40.65 12.93
C ARG A 91 -7.21 -39.23 12.60
N GLY A 92 -6.50 -38.62 13.56
CA GLY A 92 -5.26 -37.84 13.34
C GLY A 92 -5.25 -36.55 12.49
N GLY A 93 -6.36 -36.09 11.90
CA GLY A 93 -6.40 -34.83 11.15
C GLY A 93 -6.64 -33.61 12.04
N ARG A 94 -5.60 -32.84 12.39
CA ARG A 94 -5.73 -31.61 13.19
C ARG A 94 -6.58 -30.56 12.44
N GLY A 95 -7.78 -30.29 12.95
CA GLY A 95 -8.52 -29.07 12.66
C GLY A 95 -7.75 -27.81 13.06
N MET A 96 -8.19 -26.64 12.61
CA MET A 96 -7.63 -25.35 13.02
C MET A 96 -7.71 -25.24 14.56
N ILE A 97 -6.63 -24.83 15.24
CA ILE A 97 -6.72 -24.46 16.66
C ILE A 97 -7.71 -23.30 16.74
N PRO A 98 -8.88 -23.47 17.39
CA PRO A 98 -9.85 -22.41 17.48
C PRO A 98 -9.23 -21.22 18.23
N PRO A 99 -9.48 -19.97 17.78
CA PRO A 99 -9.11 -18.81 18.58
C PRO A 99 -9.77 -18.92 19.94
N ILE A 100 -9.06 -18.51 20.98
CA ILE A 100 -9.70 -18.21 22.28
C ILE A 100 -10.11 -16.75 22.17
N ASP A 101 -11.32 -16.44 22.63
CA ASP A 101 -11.79 -15.05 22.63
C ASP A 101 -10.84 -14.22 23.50
N SER A 102 -10.26 -13.19 22.90
CA SER A 102 -9.37 -12.30 23.61
C SER A 102 -10.13 -11.55 24.70
N GLU A 103 -11.35 -11.07 24.43
CA GLU A 103 -12.13 -10.31 25.42
C GLU A 103 -12.43 -11.18 26.65
N GLU A 104 -12.85 -12.43 26.45
CA GLU A 104 -13.03 -13.39 27.55
C GLU A 104 -11.76 -13.56 28.39
N LEU A 105 -10.60 -13.67 27.73
CA LEU A 105 -9.34 -13.89 28.42
C LEU A 105 -8.91 -12.66 29.23
N PHE A 106 -9.04 -11.46 28.66
CA PHE A 106 -8.72 -10.21 29.35
C PHE A 106 -9.72 -9.93 30.48
N ASP A 107 -11.03 -10.05 30.25
CA ASP A 107 -12.06 -9.85 31.29
C ASP A 107 -11.87 -10.78 32.50
N ARG A 108 -11.33 -11.97 32.27
CA ARG A 108 -11.13 -12.98 33.31
C ARG A 108 -9.84 -12.77 34.11
N PHE A 109 -8.77 -12.32 33.47
CA PHE A 109 -7.43 -12.35 34.06
C PHE A 109 -6.77 -10.97 34.19
N ASP A 110 -7.20 -9.95 33.45
CA ASP A 110 -6.72 -8.57 33.59
C ASP A 110 -7.43 -7.91 34.78
N THR A 111 -6.98 -8.28 35.99
CA THR A 111 -7.59 -7.84 37.25
C THR A 111 -7.34 -6.37 37.54
N ASN A 112 -6.27 -5.81 37.00
CA ASN A 112 -5.90 -4.41 37.18
C ASN A 112 -6.44 -3.49 36.06
N GLN A 113 -7.07 -4.05 35.02
CA GLN A 113 -7.70 -3.35 33.90
C GLN A 113 -6.74 -2.47 33.09
N ASN A 114 -5.46 -2.85 33.01
CA ASN A 114 -4.46 -2.11 32.25
C ASN A 114 -4.41 -2.52 30.76
N GLY A 115 -5.24 -3.48 30.35
CA GLY A 115 -5.31 -4.01 28.98
C GLY A 115 -4.21 -5.01 28.65
N LYS A 116 -3.53 -5.57 29.66
CA LYS A 116 -2.41 -6.51 29.53
C LYS A 116 -2.54 -7.65 30.52
N LEU A 117 -1.95 -8.79 30.17
CA LEU A 117 -1.77 -9.90 31.10
C LEU A 117 -0.29 -9.97 31.48
N GLU A 118 0.01 -9.67 32.75
CA GLU A 118 1.37 -9.59 33.29
C GLU A 118 1.52 -10.46 34.54
N GLY A 119 2.75 -10.84 34.88
CA GLY A 119 3.06 -11.60 36.10
C GLY A 119 2.12 -12.81 36.34
N ASP A 120 1.39 -12.76 37.46
CA ASP A 120 0.45 -13.80 37.89
C ASP A 120 -0.80 -13.88 36.99
N GLU A 121 -1.24 -12.76 36.41
CA GLU A 121 -2.36 -12.71 35.46
C GLU A 121 -2.02 -13.51 34.21
N ARG A 122 -0.84 -13.25 33.61
CA ARG A 122 -0.36 -14.01 32.44
C ARG A 122 -0.16 -15.49 32.76
N SER A 123 0.43 -15.79 33.91
CA SER A 123 0.66 -17.16 34.36
C SER A 123 -0.65 -17.94 34.51
N SER A 124 -1.69 -17.28 35.04
CA SER A 124 -3.03 -17.87 35.21
C SER A 124 -3.76 -18.03 33.88
N ALA A 125 -3.68 -17.02 33.02
CA ALA A 125 -4.24 -17.07 31.67
C ALA A 125 -3.61 -18.21 30.84
N ARG A 126 -2.29 -18.37 30.90
CA ARG A 126 -1.58 -19.45 30.21
C ARG A 126 -2.07 -20.84 30.66
N LYS A 127 -2.20 -21.06 31.96
CA LYS A 127 -2.74 -22.33 32.51
C LYS A 127 -4.16 -22.60 32.02
N TYR A 128 -4.99 -21.56 31.95
CA TYR A 128 -6.34 -21.67 31.43
C TYR A 128 -6.34 -22.03 29.93
N VAL A 129 -5.52 -21.36 29.12
CA VAL A 129 -5.36 -21.69 27.69
C VAL A 129 -4.89 -23.14 27.49
N GLN A 130 -3.92 -23.60 28.28
CA GLN A 130 -3.45 -24.99 28.26
C GLN A 130 -4.55 -25.97 28.67
N SER A 131 -5.41 -25.61 29.64
CA SER A 131 -6.54 -26.44 30.05
C SER A 131 -7.60 -26.62 28.94
N ILE A 132 -7.77 -25.63 28.06
CA ILE A 132 -8.69 -25.70 26.92
C ILE A 132 -8.08 -26.51 25.77
N ARG A 133 -6.80 -26.25 25.44
CA ARG A 133 -6.15 -26.79 24.24
C ARG A 133 -5.49 -28.17 24.45
N GLY A 134 -5.37 -28.59 25.71
CA GLY A 134 -4.46 -29.67 26.12
C GLY A 134 -3.00 -29.22 26.06
N GLU A 135 -2.10 -29.89 26.77
CA GLU A 135 -0.65 -29.65 26.69
C GLU A 135 -0.13 -30.04 25.29
N GLN A 136 -0.29 -29.15 24.32
CA GLN A 136 0.24 -29.29 22.96
C GLN A 136 1.45 -28.37 22.70
N SER A 137 2.04 -27.81 23.76
CA SER A 137 3.09 -26.79 23.65
C SER A 137 4.27 -27.27 22.81
N GLU A 138 4.58 -26.55 21.72
CA GLU A 138 5.80 -26.75 20.95
C GLU A 138 6.97 -26.23 21.82
N ALA A 139 7.60 -27.09 22.62
CA ALA A 139 8.77 -26.70 23.39
C ALA A 139 10.04 -26.73 22.50
N ILE A 140 10.90 -25.72 22.66
CA ILE A 140 12.28 -25.83 22.16
C ILE A 140 13.08 -26.58 23.22
N THR A 141 13.63 -27.74 22.89
CA THR A 141 14.73 -28.32 23.67
C THR A 141 15.96 -27.44 23.44
N LEU A 142 16.17 -26.47 24.31
CA LEU A 142 17.37 -25.63 24.28
C LEU A 142 18.56 -26.49 24.73
N GLY A 143 19.47 -26.79 23.81
CA GLY A 143 20.87 -26.86 24.19
C GLY A 143 21.23 -25.51 24.83
N THR A 144 21.94 -25.53 25.96
CA THR A 144 22.29 -24.37 26.78
C THR A 144 23.16 -23.35 26.02
N ALA A 145 22.58 -22.62 25.08
CA ALA A 145 23.21 -21.44 24.51
C ALA A 145 23.31 -20.40 25.63
N LYS A 146 24.55 -20.04 25.99
CA LYS A 146 24.80 -18.98 26.99
C LYS A 146 24.17 -17.69 26.49
N LYS A 147 23.14 -17.21 27.19
CA LYS A 147 22.54 -15.89 26.98
C LYS A 147 23.67 -14.86 26.94
N SER A 148 23.84 -14.18 25.80
CA SER A 148 24.79 -13.08 25.69
C SER A 148 24.41 -11.98 26.68
N SER A 149 25.42 -11.30 27.24
CA SER A 149 25.16 -10.13 28.09
C SER A 149 24.56 -9.01 27.23
N GLU A 150 23.63 -8.24 27.79
CA GLU A 150 23.01 -7.07 27.12
C GLU A 150 24.02 -6.15 26.45
N GLN A 151 25.12 -5.87 27.14
CA GLN A 151 26.17 -4.98 26.64
C GLN A 151 26.88 -5.54 25.40
N ASN A 152 26.95 -6.87 25.26
CA ASN A 152 27.47 -7.53 24.06
C ASN A 152 26.46 -7.46 22.91
N ASP A 153 25.17 -7.63 23.21
CA ASP A 153 24.11 -7.49 22.20
C ASP A 153 24.03 -6.05 21.67
N LEU A 154 24.11 -5.05 22.56
CA LEU A 154 24.17 -3.63 22.20
C LEU A 154 25.38 -3.32 21.32
N ARG A 155 26.58 -3.80 21.70
CA ARG A 155 27.80 -3.63 20.88
C ARG A 155 27.68 -4.34 19.53
N THR A 156 27.08 -5.52 19.50
CA THR A 156 26.92 -6.29 18.25
C THR A 156 25.89 -5.61 17.34
N SER A 157 24.79 -5.15 17.91
CA SER A 157 23.76 -4.37 17.22
C SER A 157 24.30 -3.05 16.68
N GLN A 158 25.13 -2.34 17.45
CA GLN A 158 25.79 -1.12 16.98
C GLN A 158 26.73 -1.38 15.80
N LYS A 159 27.42 -2.53 15.79
CA LYS A 159 28.32 -2.94 14.69
C LYS A 159 27.57 -3.38 13.43
N SER A 160 26.33 -3.86 13.57
CA SER A 160 25.47 -4.25 12.45
C SER A 160 24.55 -3.12 11.99
N ALA A 161 24.58 -1.96 12.66
CA ALA A 161 23.85 -0.77 12.28
C ALA A 161 24.33 -0.24 10.91
N PRO A 162 23.44 0.32 10.10
CA PRO A 162 23.86 0.99 8.87
C PRO A 162 24.74 2.21 9.19
N ASN A 163 25.76 2.43 8.36
CA ASN A 163 26.69 3.56 8.51
C ASN A 163 26.03 4.91 8.21
N GLN A 164 24.87 4.92 7.55
CA GLN A 164 24.10 6.11 7.19
C GLN A 164 22.72 6.07 7.86
N LYS A 165 22.17 7.24 8.13
CA LYS A 165 20.83 7.38 8.69
C LYS A 165 19.79 7.11 7.61
N VAL A 166 19.27 5.89 7.58
CA VAL A 166 18.22 5.41 6.66
C VAL A 166 16.89 5.19 7.38
N SER A 167 15.79 5.14 6.63
CA SER A 167 14.46 4.84 7.18
C SER A 167 14.30 3.36 7.56
N LEU A 168 13.28 3.01 8.35
CA LEU A 168 13.06 1.61 8.77
C LEU A 168 12.86 0.65 7.61
N TYR A 169 12.07 1.08 6.61
CA TYR A 169 11.67 0.30 5.44
C TYR A 169 12.55 0.62 4.22
N ASP A 170 13.78 1.07 4.46
CA ASP A 170 14.79 1.16 3.41
C ASP A 170 15.06 -0.24 2.84
N GLU A 171 14.90 -0.40 1.52
CA GLU A 171 14.95 -1.70 0.82
C GLU A 171 16.39 -2.17 0.58
N GLU A 172 17.36 -1.25 0.61
CA GLU A 172 18.79 -1.50 0.36
C GLU A 172 19.54 -1.86 1.66
N THR A 173 18.90 -1.69 2.82
CA THR A 173 19.49 -1.92 4.14
C THR A 173 18.97 -3.20 4.79
N LEU A 174 19.85 -4.18 5.00
CA LEU A 174 19.55 -5.35 5.83
C LEU A 174 19.79 -5.06 7.32
N ARG A 175 18.75 -4.54 7.99
CA ARG A 175 18.81 -4.25 9.43
C ARG A 175 18.67 -5.52 10.26
N THR A 176 19.28 -5.54 11.45
CA THR A 176 19.17 -6.68 12.38
C THR A 176 18.36 -6.30 13.62
N LEU A 177 17.32 -7.08 13.92
CA LEU A 177 16.56 -6.98 15.17
C LEU A 177 17.03 -8.06 16.15
N TYR A 178 17.39 -7.65 17.36
CA TYR A 178 17.78 -8.56 18.43
C TYR A 178 16.68 -8.60 19.48
N LEU A 179 15.99 -9.72 19.61
CA LEU A 179 14.99 -9.95 20.66
C LEU A 179 15.62 -10.70 21.83
N ARG A 180 15.37 -10.23 23.05
CA ARG A 180 15.81 -10.87 24.29
C ARG A 180 14.59 -11.20 25.13
N PHE A 181 14.25 -12.48 25.18
CA PHE A 181 13.21 -12.95 26.09
C PHE A 181 13.82 -13.21 27.47
N PRO A 182 13.16 -12.77 28.56
CA PRO A 182 13.62 -13.05 29.91
C PRO A 182 13.50 -14.54 30.24
N ASN A 183 12.40 -15.17 29.82
CA ASN A 183 12.04 -16.55 30.15
C ASN A 183 12.71 -17.57 29.22
N ALA A 184 13.12 -18.72 29.76
CA ALA A 184 13.73 -19.79 28.97
C ALA A 184 12.71 -20.53 28.07
N ASP A 185 11.45 -20.59 28.50
CA ASP A 185 10.34 -21.25 27.82
C ASP A 185 9.51 -20.30 26.93
N TRP A 186 10.05 -19.12 26.59
CA TRP A 186 9.40 -18.06 25.81
C TRP A 186 8.71 -18.56 24.53
N TYR A 187 9.30 -19.52 23.82
CA TYR A 187 8.73 -20.05 22.58
C TYR A 187 7.47 -20.88 22.85
N ALA A 188 7.47 -21.67 23.92
CA ALA A 188 6.30 -22.40 24.37
C ALA A 188 5.21 -21.42 24.83
N GLU A 189 5.59 -20.35 25.53
CA GLU A 189 4.67 -19.28 25.93
C GLU A 189 4.01 -18.60 24.72
N LEU A 190 4.79 -18.24 23.69
CA LEU A 190 4.26 -17.72 22.42
C LEU A 190 3.34 -18.71 21.70
N SER A 191 3.68 -20.01 21.73
CA SER A 191 2.85 -21.07 21.13
C SER A 191 1.53 -21.23 21.87
N ASP A 192 1.54 -21.19 23.20
CA ASP A 192 0.35 -21.28 24.03
C ASP A 192 -0.58 -20.09 23.74
N PHE A 193 -0.03 -18.87 23.71
CA PHE A 193 -0.78 -17.64 23.43
C PHE A 193 -1.10 -17.38 21.95
N TYR A 194 -0.73 -18.26 21.03
CA TYR A 194 -1.09 -18.12 19.62
C TYR A 194 -2.63 -17.99 19.45
N ARG A 195 -3.07 -16.89 18.81
CA ARG A 195 -4.50 -16.53 18.63
C ARG A 195 -5.29 -16.36 19.92
N THR A 196 -4.68 -15.75 20.92
CA THR A 196 -5.36 -15.33 22.16
C THR A 196 -5.42 -13.81 22.31
N GLY A 197 -4.67 -13.07 21.48
CA GLY A 197 -4.50 -11.62 21.62
C GLY A 197 -3.46 -11.21 22.67
N VAL A 198 -2.88 -12.16 23.41
CA VAL A 198 -1.85 -11.90 24.42
C VAL A 198 -0.47 -11.86 23.77
N ASP A 199 0.22 -10.73 23.94
CA ASP A 199 1.63 -10.58 23.58
C ASP A 199 2.55 -11.03 24.74
N VAL A 200 3.70 -11.61 24.39
CA VAL A 200 4.77 -12.00 25.34
C VAL A 200 5.86 -10.93 25.31
N PRO A 201 6.25 -10.34 26.46
CA PRO A 201 7.22 -9.26 26.50
C PRO A 201 8.65 -9.75 26.21
N ALA A 202 9.40 -8.94 25.46
CA ALA A 202 10.82 -9.09 25.21
C ALA A 202 11.50 -7.72 25.15
N ASP A 203 12.81 -7.65 25.37
CA ASP A 203 13.57 -6.47 24.98
C ASP A 203 13.92 -6.57 23.50
N LEU A 204 13.81 -5.44 22.79
CA LEU A 204 14.28 -5.30 21.42
C LEU A 204 15.52 -4.40 21.40
N ILE A 205 16.57 -4.83 20.70
CA ILE A 205 17.74 -4.00 20.43
C ILE A 205 17.88 -3.83 18.91
N VAL A 206 17.99 -2.57 18.47
CA VAL A 206 18.16 -2.19 17.06
C VAL A 206 19.18 -1.06 16.98
N ASP A 207 20.15 -1.20 16.07
CA ASP A 207 21.18 -0.20 15.78
C ASP A 207 21.86 0.39 17.03
N GLY A 208 22.13 -0.47 18.03
CA GLY A 208 22.77 -0.09 19.29
C GLY A 208 21.84 0.52 20.35
N LYS A 209 20.53 0.62 20.08
CA LYS A 209 19.52 1.16 21.00
C LYS A 209 18.62 0.05 21.58
N LEU A 210 18.42 0.10 22.89
CA LEU A 210 17.48 -0.75 23.63
C LEU A 210 16.07 -0.16 23.62
N TYR A 211 15.09 -1.02 23.36
CA TYR A 211 13.65 -0.81 23.43
C TYR A 211 13.09 -1.85 24.41
N PRO A 212 12.98 -1.52 25.69
CA PRO A 212 12.52 -2.47 26.69
C PRO A 212 11.05 -2.86 26.45
N SER A 213 10.71 -4.07 26.86
CA SER A 213 9.33 -4.56 26.95
C SER A 213 8.46 -4.30 25.71
N VAL A 214 8.93 -4.72 24.54
CA VAL A 214 8.09 -4.84 23.35
C VAL A 214 7.23 -6.10 23.44
N GLY A 215 6.02 -6.05 22.89
CA GLY A 215 5.10 -7.19 22.84
C GLY A 215 5.37 -8.05 21.63
N ILE A 216 5.52 -9.36 21.81
CA ILE A 216 5.77 -10.32 20.72
C ILE A 216 4.65 -11.35 20.67
N SER A 217 4.12 -11.63 19.48
CA SER A 217 3.16 -12.71 19.27
C SER A 217 3.39 -13.43 17.96
N PHE A 218 3.06 -14.73 17.92
CA PHE A 218 2.99 -15.45 16.66
C PHE A 218 1.77 -15.02 15.85
N ARG A 219 1.95 -14.97 14.52
CA ARG A 219 0.90 -14.59 13.58
C ARG A 219 0.81 -15.54 12.39
N GLY A 220 -0.25 -15.34 11.60
CA GLY A 220 -0.52 -16.12 10.41
C GLY A 220 -1.58 -17.18 10.64
N ASN A 221 -2.02 -17.82 9.55
CA ASN A 221 -2.93 -18.98 9.60
C ASN A 221 -2.29 -20.16 8.88
N SER A 222 -2.26 -20.09 7.54
CA SER A 222 -1.59 -21.07 6.70
C SER A 222 -0.09 -21.06 6.98
N SER A 223 0.55 -19.89 7.00
CA SER A 223 1.97 -19.74 7.34
C SER A 223 2.36 -20.24 8.74
N TYR A 224 1.46 -20.26 9.71
CA TYR A 224 1.71 -20.92 11.00
C TYR A 224 1.64 -22.45 10.87
N ARG A 225 0.63 -22.99 10.16
CA ARG A 225 0.44 -24.43 9.98
C ARG A 225 1.45 -25.09 9.06
N MET A 226 2.01 -24.35 8.10
CA MET A 226 2.96 -24.82 7.09
C MET A 226 4.38 -25.00 7.65
N THR A 227 4.63 -24.65 8.91
CA THR A 227 5.93 -24.75 9.56
C THR A 227 6.12 -26.06 10.33
N ARG A 228 5.52 -27.17 9.87
CA ARG A 228 5.41 -28.42 10.64
C ARG A 228 6.76 -28.95 11.15
N ASP A 229 7.81 -28.81 10.34
CA ASP A 229 9.15 -29.30 10.65
C ASP A 229 10.16 -28.15 10.90
N SER A 230 9.66 -26.91 11.06
CA SER A 230 10.50 -25.74 11.31
C SER A 230 9.94 -24.83 12.40
N LYS A 231 10.84 -24.26 13.19
CA LYS A 231 10.51 -23.24 14.20
C LYS A 231 10.25 -21.85 13.60
N LYS A 232 10.41 -21.68 12.29
CA LYS A 232 10.30 -20.39 11.59
C LYS A 232 8.85 -19.91 11.50
N LYS A 233 8.33 -19.38 12.60
CA LYS A 233 7.02 -18.71 12.66
C LYS A 233 7.13 -17.26 12.23
N SER A 234 6.01 -16.69 11.77
CA SER A 234 5.86 -15.24 11.57
C SER A 234 5.59 -14.55 12.91
N PHE A 235 6.10 -13.32 13.07
CA PHE A 235 5.98 -12.54 14.30
C PHE A 235 5.24 -11.22 14.07
N ASN A 236 4.43 -10.84 15.06
CA ASN A 236 4.02 -9.47 15.27
C ASN A 236 4.88 -8.88 16.39
N VAL A 237 5.33 -7.63 16.21
CA VAL A 237 6.11 -6.90 17.22
C VAL A 237 5.38 -5.59 17.54
N ALA A 238 4.91 -5.44 18.77
CA ALA A 238 4.32 -4.22 19.31
C ALA A 238 5.38 -3.42 20.07
N ILE A 239 5.90 -2.38 19.42
CA ILE A 239 6.96 -1.52 19.95
C ILE A 239 6.45 -0.69 21.13
N ASP A 240 5.18 -0.30 21.12
CA ASP A 240 4.55 0.52 22.16
C ASP A 240 3.78 -0.29 23.21
N TYR A 241 4.12 -1.58 23.38
CA TYR A 241 3.45 -2.48 24.32
C TYR A 241 3.49 -1.94 25.76
N ASP A 242 4.67 -1.80 26.38
CA ASP A 242 4.80 -1.22 27.73
C ASP A 242 4.96 0.28 27.79
N HIS A 243 5.41 0.87 26.69
CA HIS A 243 5.72 2.28 26.62
C HIS A 243 4.96 2.92 25.46
N VAL A 244 3.83 3.58 25.77
CA VAL A 244 2.87 4.12 24.78
C VAL A 244 3.49 5.06 23.74
N ASP A 245 4.60 5.73 24.08
CA ASP A 245 5.33 6.66 23.21
C ASP A 245 6.56 6.03 22.53
N GLN A 246 6.88 4.77 22.83
CA GLN A 246 8.01 4.06 22.24
C GLN A 246 7.77 3.85 20.74
N ARG A 247 8.72 4.29 19.91
CA ARG A 247 8.67 4.16 18.45
C ARG A 247 10.00 3.66 17.92
N LEU A 248 9.94 2.72 16.98
CA LEU A 248 11.07 2.31 16.18
C LEU A 248 11.00 3.06 14.85
N TYR A 249 11.84 4.09 14.67
CA TYR A 249 11.86 4.93 13.45
C TYR A 249 10.47 5.50 13.08
N GLY A 250 9.68 5.87 14.09
CA GLY A 250 8.32 6.42 13.91
C GLY A 250 7.20 5.38 13.95
N TYR A 251 7.51 4.08 13.92
CA TYR A 251 6.52 3.00 13.86
C TYR A 251 6.24 2.37 15.22
N LYS A 252 4.95 2.02 15.43
CA LYS A 252 4.47 1.31 16.63
C LYS A 252 4.50 -0.20 16.49
N THR A 253 4.39 -0.73 15.28
CA THR A 253 4.26 -2.16 15.06
C THR A 253 5.02 -2.63 13.84
N LEU A 254 5.54 -3.85 13.91
CA LEU A 254 6.21 -4.53 12.80
C LEU A 254 5.54 -5.88 12.52
N LYS A 255 5.59 -6.30 11.26
CA LYS A 255 5.16 -7.62 10.81
C LYS A 255 6.35 -8.32 10.17
N LEU A 256 6.85 -9.37 10.81
CA LEU A 256 7.92 -10.21 10.28
C LEU A 256 7.31 -11.51 9.73
N LEU A 257 7.40 -11.71 8.42
CA LEU A 257 6.85 -12.88 7.73
C LEU A 257 7.89 -14.00 7.58
N ASN A 258 7.48 -15.25 7.75
CA ASN A 258 8.36 -16.42 7.62
C ASN A 258 8.57 -16.90 6.18
N SER A 259 8.04 -16.17 5.19
CA SER A 259 8.11 -16.51 3.76
C SER A 259 7.52 -17.89 3.42
N ALA A 260 6.47 -18.31 4.13
CA ALA A 260 5.66 -19.44 3.67
C ALA A 260 5.12 -19.18 2.25
N SER A 261 5.14 -20.20 1.39
CA SER A 261 4.83 -20.08 -0.04
C SER A 261 5.78 -19.17 -0.84
N ASP A 262 6.93 -18.78 -0.29
CA ASP A 262 7.90 -17.95 -1.02
C ASP A 262 9.36 -18.38 -0.78
N PRO A 263 9.92 -19.29 -1.61
CA PRO A 263 11.33 -19.68 -1.50
C PRO A 263 12.32 -18.54 -1.80
N SER A 264 11.88 -17.44 -2.40
CA SER A 264 12.74 -16.31 -2.74
C SER A 264 12.91 -15.31 -1.60
N PHE A 265 11.98 -15.29 -0.64
CA PHE A 265 11.78 -14.22 0.35
C PHE A 265 11.42 -12.84 -0.25
N ILE A 266 11.41 -12.69 -1.57
CA ILE A 266 11.40 -11.41 -2.27
C ILE A 266 10.00 -10.97 -2.71
N ARG A 267 9.06 -11.90 -2.95
CA ARG A 267 7.80 -11.61 -3.66
C ARG A 267 7.00 -10.49 -3.01
N GLU A 268 6.79 -10.58 -1.71
CA GLU A 268 6.03 -9.58 -0.94
C GLU A 268 6.69 -8.20 -0.99
N VAL A 269 8.02 -8.14 -0.84
CA VAL A 269 8.79 -6.87 -0.86
C VAL A 269 8.77 -6.26 -2.26
N LEU A 270 8.94 -7.08 -3.30
CA LEU A 270 8.93 -6.64 -4.69
C LEU A 270 7.54 -6.15 -5.11
N TYR A 271 6.48 -6.92 -4.83
CA TYR A 271 5.10 -6.51 -5.13
C TYR A 271 4.76 -5.20 -4.41
N SER A 272 5.13 -5.08 -3.13
CA SER A 272 4.98 -3.86 -2.35
C SER A 272 5.69 -2.65 -3.00
N ARG A 273 6.93 -2.80 -3.50
CA ARG A 273 7.65 -1.72 -4.21
C ARG A 273 6.89 -1.24 -5.45
N ILE A 274 6.38 -2.19 -6.24
CA ILE A 274 5.68 -1.92 -7.49
C ILE A 274 4.33 -1.25 -7.21
N SER A 275 3.52 -1.81 -6.32
CA SER A 275 2.17 -1.34 -6.03
C SER A 275 2.14 0.08 -5.47
N ARG A 276 3.15 0.50 -4.70
CA ARG A 276 3.29 1.87 -4.18
C ARG A 276 3.47 2.94 -5.25
N GLN A 277 3.71 2.57 -6.51
CA GLN A 277 3.78 3.50 -7.63
C GLN A 277 2.41 3.91 -8.17
N TYR A 278 1.34 3.19 -7.81
CA TYR A 278 0.01 3.33 -8.40
C TYR A 278 -1.10 3.54 -7.37
N LEU A 279 -0.92 3.05 -6.14
CA LEU A 279 -1.92 3.16 -5.08
C LEU A 279 -1.28 3.12 -3.68
N PRO A 280 -2.01 3.54 -2.63
CA PRO A 280 -1.59 3.33 -1.25
C PRO A 280 -1.33 1.86 -0.93
N ALA A 281 -0.06 1.47 -0.81
CA ALA A 281 0.37 0.11 -0.51
C ALA A 281 1.39 0.08 0.65
N PRO A 282 1.46 -1.02 1.44
CA PRO A 282 2.37 -1.10 2.58
C PRO A 282 3.82 -0.89 2.15
N LYS A 283 4.65 -0.23 2.96
CA LYS A 283 6.12 -0.28 2.82
C LYS A 283 6.64 -1.67 3.22
N ALA A 284 7.76 -2.10 2.65
CA ALA A 284 8.33 -3.42 2.93
C ALA A 284 9.85 -3.41 2.79
N ASN A 285 10.55 -4.24 3.56
CA ASN A 285 11.98 -4.53 3.38
C ASN A 285 12.36 -5.88 4.00
N PHE A 286 13.67 -6.15 4.13
CA PHE A 286 14.20 -7.37 4.73
C PHE A 286 14.80 -7.09 6.10
N ILE A 287 14.52 -7.99 7.06
CA ILE A 287 15.08 -7.93 8.40
C ILE A 287 15.78 -9.25 8.71
N ARG A 288 16.97 -9.16 9.31
CA ARG A 288 17.59 -10.30 9.99
C ARG A 288 17.12 -10.33 11.45
N LEU A 289 16.63 -11.48 11.90
CA LEU A 289 16.18 -11.68 13.27
C LEU A 289 17.20 -12.50 14.06
N VAL A 290 17.53 -12.03 15.26
CA VAL A 290 18.33 -12.74 16.26
C VAL A 290 17.50 -12.81 17.54
N ILE A 291 17.29 -14.00 18.10
CA ILE A 291 16.54 -14.18 19.35
C ILE A 291 17.44 -14.86 20.37
N ASN A 292 17.65 -14.21 21.53
CA ASN A 292 18.50 -14.71 22.61
C ASN A 292 19.91 -15.13 22.14
N GLY A 293 20.48 -14.38 21.19
CA GLY A 293 21.80 -14.64 20.60
C GLY A 293 21.83 -15.68 19.48
N GLU A 294 20.71 -16.37 19.21
CA GLU A 294 20.59 -17.34 18.13
C GLU A 294 20.18 -16.65 16.82
N ASN A 295 20.76 -17.07 15.68
CA ASN A 295 20.31 -16.60 14.36
C ASN A 295 18.97 -17.24 13.99
N TRP A 296 17.97 -16.40 13.71
CA TRP A 296 16.66 -16.80 13.22
C TRP A 296 16.48 -16.48 11.73
N GLY A 297 17.51 -15.94 11.07
CA GLY A 297 17.56 -15.72 9.63
C GLY A 297 16.74 -14.54 9.15
N ILE A 298 16.32 -14.60 7.89
CA ILE A 298 15.68 -13.48 7.17
C ILE A 298 14.15 -13.53 7.28
N TYR A 299 13.56 -12.35 7.41
CA TYR A 299 12.12 -12.11 7.45
C TYR A 299 11.79 -10.91 6.57
N PRO A 300 10.87 -11.03 5.59
CA PRO A 300 10.20 -9.87 5.03
C PRO A 300 9.47 -9.11 6.12
N ASN A 301 9.79 -7.83 6.26
CA ASN A 301 9.19 -6.91 7.21
C ASN A 301 8.23 -5.99 6.47
N ILE A 302 6.94 -6.08 6.80
CA ILE A 302 5.87 -5.37 6.07
C ILE A 302 5.20 -4.36 7.01
N GLN A 303 4.98 -3.15 6.50
CA GLN A 303 4.20 -2.13 7.21
C GLN A 303 2.81 -2.66 7.52
N GLN A 304 2.39 -2.50 8.77
CA GLN A 304 1.04 -2.87 9.14
C GLN A 304 0.06 -1.85 8.59
N PHE A 305 -1.06 -2.33 8.04
CA PHE A 305 -2.22 -1.48 7.77
C PHE A 305 -2.80 -1.02 9.13
N ASN A 306 -2.32 0.11 9.62
CA ASN A 306 -2.62 0.71 10.93
C ASN A 306 -2.73 2.25 10.78
N LYS A 307 -2.80 2.98 11.90
CA LYS A 307 -2.88 4.46 11.87
C LYS A 307 -1.62 5.14 11.33
N ASP A 308 -0.46 4.49 11.40
CA ASP A 308 0.78 5.00 10.80
C ASP A 308 0.71 4.90 9.26
N PHE A 309 0.16 3.80 8.74
CA PHE A 309 -0.13 3.67 7.31
C PHE A 309 -1.13 4.75 6.82
N LEU A 310 -2.20 4.97 7.57
CA LEU A 310 -3.18 6.01 7.22
C LEU A 310 -2.53 7.40 7.22
N TRP A 311 -1.63 7.68 8.17
CA TRP A 311 -0.90 8.93 8.18
C TRP A 311 0.03 9.08 6.97
N ASP A 312 0.77 8.02 6.62
CA ASP A 312 1.67 8.03 5.47
C ASP A 312 0.93 8.36 4.16
N TRP A 313 -0.25 7.78 3.95
CA TRP A 313 -0.96 7.84 2.66
C TRP A 313 -2.14 8.80 2.59
N PHE A 314 -2.88 8.97 3.68
CA PHE A 314 -4.13 9.73 3.74
C PHE A 314 -4.04 10.98 4.62
N LYS A 315 -2.89 11.21 5.28
CA LYS A 315 -2.65 12.35 6.18
C LYS A 315 -3.70 12.47 7.30
N THR A 316 -4.27 11.34 7.69
CA THR A 316 -5.23 11.21 8.79
C THR A 316 -4.97 9.92 9.57
N LYS A 317 -5.41 9.86 10.82
CA LYS A 317 -5.39 8.65 11.65
C LYS A 317 -6.79 8.07 11.88
N ASP A 318 -7.78 8.66 11.23
CA ASP A 318 -9.20 8.35 11.36
C ASP A 318 -9.71 7.50 10.19
N GLY A 319 -10.94 7.02 10.31
CA GLY A 319 -11.60 6.15 9.34
C GLY A 319 -11.70 4.69 9.81
N VAL A 320 -12.46 3.91 9.05
CA VAL A 320 -12.84 2.54 9.41
C VAL A 320 -12.08 1.55 8.54
N ARG A 321 -11.51 0.53 9.17
CA ARG A 321 -10.66 -0.46 8.52
C ARG A 321 -11.23 -1.85 8.72
N TRP A 322 -11.37 -2.58 7.64
CA TRP A 322 -11.70 -4.00 7.65
C TRP A 322 -10.61 -4.79 6.95
N LYS A 323 -10.34 -5.98 7.48
CA LYS A 323 -9.56 -7.02 6.80
C LYS A 323 -10.52 -8.12 6.38
N ILE A 324 -10.33 -8.73 5.21
CA ILE A 324 -11.09 -9.93 4.86
C ILE A 324 -10.77 -11.09 5.82
N SER A 325 -11.81 -11.80 6.26
CA SER A 325 -11.68 -12.98 7.11
C SER A 325 -10.91 -14.09 6.38
N PRO A 326 -9.98 -14.80 7.05
CA PRO A 326 -9.19 -15.84 6.40
C PRO A 326 -9.99 -17.13 6.20
N GLY A 327 -9.59 -17.94 5.21
CA GLY A 327 -10.13 -19.29 5.01
C GLY A 327 -11.59 -19.28 4.55
N ARG A 328 -12.42 -20.21 5.03
CA ARG A 328 -13.85 -20.27 4.65
C ARG A 328 -14.64 -19.02 5.03
N GLY A 329 -14.17 -18.29 6.04
CA GLY A 329 -14.76 -17.02 6.45
C GLY A 329 -14.58 -15.92 5.41
N SER A 330 -13.71 -16.06 4.40
CA SER A 330 -13.58 -15.06 3.32
C SER A 330 -14.79 -15.03 2.38
N ARG A 331 -15.62 -16.08 2.38
CA ARG A 331 -16.77 -16.19 1.47
C ARG A 331 -17.75 -15.03 1.72
N GLY A 332 -18.12 -14.32 0.66
CA GLY A 332 -18.92 -13.10 0.73
C GLY A 332 -18.12 -11.81 1.00
N GLY A 333 -16.80 -11.92 1.20
CA GLY A 333 -15.89 -10.81 1.50
C GLY A 333 -15.28 -10.11 0.28
N SER A 334 -15.73 -10.42 -0.93
CA SER A 334 -15.24 -9.84 -2.19
C SER A 334 -16.02 -8.59 -2.64
N LEU A 335 -16.68 -7.90 -1.70
CA LEU A 335 -17.68 -6.84 -1.94
C LEU A 335 -18.97 -7.31 -2.62
N VAL A 336 -19.32 -8.59 -2.46
CA VAL A 336 -20.63 -9.12 -2.87
C VAL A 336 -21.75 -8.55 -1.99
N TRP A 337 -22.92 -8.31 -2.59
CA TRP A 337 -24.13 -7.98 -1.85
C TRP A 337 -24.70 -9.23 -1.20
N ASN A 338 -24.57 -9.34 0.14
CA ASN A 338 -25.04 -10.50 0.89
C ASN A 338 -26.46 -10.31 1.47
N GLY A 339 -27.02 -9.10 1.37
CA GLY A 339 -28.29 -8.72 1.99
C GLY A 339 -28.16 -7.42 2.79
N PRO A 340 -29.26 -6.95 3.39
CA PRO A 340 -29.25 -5.71 4.18
C PRO A 340 -28.70 -5.90 5.61
N ASP A 341 -28.52 -7.13 6.07
CA ASP A 341 -28.21 -7.44 7.47
C ASP A 341 -26.70 -7.42 7.74
N ILE A 342 -26.30 -6.70 8.81
CA ILE A 342 -24.88 -6.53 9.17
C ILE A 342 -24.20 -7.87 9.49
N SER A 343 -24.94 -8.84 10.04
CA SER A 343 -24.42 -10.16 10.41
C SER A 343 -23.82 -10.90 9.21
N ASP A 344 -24.37 -10.70 8.01
CA ASP A 344 -23.91 -11.38 6.78
C ASP A 344 -22.53 -10.87 6.34
N TYR A 345 -22.16 -9.67 6.79
CA TYR A 345 -20.87 -9.04 6.52
C TYR A 345 -19.87 -9.30 7.64
N GLN A 346 -20.30 -9.38 8.90
CA GLN A 346 -19.40 -9.60 10.04
C GLN A 346 -18.67 -10.95 10.01
N VAL A 347 -19.21 -11.94 9.29
CA VAL A 347 -18.50 -13.22 9.04
C VAL A 347 -17.34 -13.01 8.06
N ALA A 348 -17.56 -12.19 7.03
CA ALA A 348 -16.63 -11.97 5.91
C ALA A 348 -15.57 -10.91 6.16
N TYR A 349 -15.87 -9.93 7.03
CA TYR A 349 -15.01 -8.79 7.31
C TYR A 349 -14.63 -8.72 8.79
N GLN A 350 -13.34 -8.72 9.07
CA GLN A 350 -12.79 -8.45 10.39
C GLN A 350 -12.58 -6.97 10.58
N LEU A 351 -13.36 -6.37 11.49
CA LEU A 351 -13.18 -4.99 11.88
C LEU A 351 -11.83 -4.78 12.59
N LYS A 352 -11.07 -3.76 12.15
CA LYS A 352 -9.74 -3.39 12.69
C LYS A 352 -9.71 -1.99 13.31
N THR A 353 -10.87 -1.35 13.42
CA THR A 353 -11.06 -0.07 14.11
C THR A 353 -11.92 -0.30 15.35
N LYS A 354 -11.45 0.16 16.52
CA LYS A 354 -12.17 -0.04 17.80
C LYS A 354 -13.45 0.80 17.88
N THR A 355 -13.35 2.09 17.58
CA THR A 355 -14.50 3.02 17.59
C THR A 355 -15.00 3.21 16.17
N VAL A 356 -16.19 2.71 15.89
CA VAL A 356 -16.78 2.73 14.55
C VAL A 356 -17.97 3.69 14.53
N PRO A 357 -18.04 4.62 13.56
CA PRO A 357 -19.26 5.40 13.32
C PRO A 357 -20.47 4.49 13.13
N GLN A 358 -21.64 4.91 13.65
CA GLN A 358 -22.83 4.06 13.71
C GLN A 358 -23.27 3.50 12.34
N ASN A 359 -22.96 4.21 11.25
CA ASN A 359 -23.36 3.88 9.89
C ASN A 359 -22.30 3.13 9.06
N ALA A 360 -21.07 2.91 9.55
CA ALA A 360 -19.99 2.43 8.69
C ALA A 360 -20.23 1.05 8.08
N TRP A 361 -20.92 0.16 8.80
CA TRP A 361 -21.35 -1.13 8.25
C TRP A 361 -22.42 -0.96 7.17
N GLN A 362 -23.38 -0.06 7.40
CA GLN A 362 -24.40 0.28 6.42
C GLN A 362 -23.79 0.92 5.17
N ASP A 363 -22.73 1.72 5.30
CA ASP A 363 -22.01 2.30 4.17
C ASP A 363 -21.32 1.19 3.33
N LEU A 364 -20.72 0.18 3.98
CA LEU A 364 -20.12 -0.97 3.28
C LEU A 364 -21.19 -1.79 2.56
N ILE A 365 -22.31 -2.05 3.24
CA ILE A 365 -23.50 -2.71 2.68
C ILE A 365 -24.00 -1.93 1.46
N HIS A 366 -24.11 -0.61 1.56
CA HIS A 366 -24.52 0.27 0.46
C HIS A 366 -23.56 0.21 -0.74
N LEU A 367 -22.24 0.21 -0.51
CA LEU A 367 -21.26 0.01 -1.58
C LEU A 367 -21.51 -1.31 -2.33
N CYS A 368 -21.64 -2.42 -1.60
CA CYS A 368 -21.93 -3.73 -2.19
C CYS A 368 -23.25 -3.71 -2.98
N LYS A 369 -24.28 -3.01 -2.48
CA LYS A 369 -25.57 -2.88 -3.15
C LYS A 369 -25.47 -2.11 -4.46
N ILE A 370 -24.70 -1.02 -4.48
CA ILE A 370 -24.50 -0.23 -5.70
C ILE A 370 -23.79 -1.07 -6.75
N LEU A 371 -22.74 -1.80 -6.35
CA LEU A 371 -22.05 -2.72 -7.25
C LEU A 371 -23.02 -3.76 -7.83
N ASP A 372 -23.86 -4.38 -7.00
CA ASP A 372 -24.78 -5.43 -7.42
C ASP A 372 -25.96 -4.92 -8.29
N GLN A 373 -26.63 -3.83 -7.88
CA GLN A 373 -27.97 -3.49 -8.35
C GLN A 373 -28.02 -2.28 -9.29
N THR A 374 -26.99 -1.43 -9.31
CA THR A 374 -27.02 -0.21 -10.12
C THR A 374 -26.82 -0.56 -11.60
N PRO A 375 -27.69 -0.06 -12.51
CA PRO A 375 -27.50 -0.22 -13.95
C PRO A 375 -26.13 0.30 -14.43
N ASN A 376 -25.52 -0.37 -15.43
CA ASN A 376 -24.15 -0.06 -15.87
C ASN A 376 -23.95 1.40 -16.33
N ASP A 377 -24.98 2.01 -16.91
CA ASP A 377 -24.99 3.40 -17.38
C ASP A 377 -25.09 4.44 -16.26
N GLN A 378 -25.40 4.00 -15.04
CA GLN A 378 -25.50 4.83 -13.83
C GLN A 378 -24.46 4.45 -12.76
N LEU A 379 -23.72 3.35 -12.98
CA LEU A 379 -22.85 2.73 -11.99
C LEU A 379 -21.71 3.64 -11.56
N GLU A 380 -21.02 4.28 -12.52
CA GLU A 380 -19.91 5.17 -12.21
C GLU A 380 -20.36 6.37 -11.38
N ASP A 381 -21.45 7.04 -11.78
CA ASP A 381 -21.98 8.19 -11.05
C ASP A 381 -22.39 7.83 -9.61
N ALA A 382 -22.96 6.64 -9.42
CA ALA A 382 -23.33 6.14 -8.09
C ALA A 382 -22.10 5.79 -7.23
N LEU A 383 -21.04 5.25 -7.83
CA LEU A 383 -19.81 4.86 -7.12
C LEU A 383 -18.87 6.03 -6.84
N ARG A 384 -18.76 6.98 -7.77
CA ARG A 384 -17.80 8.09 -7.75
C ARG A 384 -17.71 8.83 -6.41
N PRO A 385 -18.82 9.19 -5.72
CA PRO A 385 -18.73 9.88 -4.43
C PRO A 385 -18.26 9.01 -3.27
N ILE A 386 -18.44 7.68 -3.34
CA ILE A 386 -18.23 6.77 -2.20
C ILE A 386 -17.10 5.75 -2.41
N PHE A 387 -16.57 5.61 -3.61
CA PHE A 387 -15.58 4.58 -3.94
C PHE A 387 -14.44 5.15 -4.77
N ASN A 388 -13.20 4.78 -4.43
CA ASN A 388 -12.05 5.11 -5.24
C ASN A 388 -11.95 4.17 -6.45
N ILE A 389 -12.76 4.45 -7.49
CA ILE A 389 -12.86 3.64 -8.71
C ILE A 389 -11.48 3.44 -9.34
N ASP A 390 -10.72 4.51 -9.55
CA ASP A 390 -9.42 4.41 -10.23
C ASP A 390 -8.41 3.60 -9.42
N GLY A 391 -8.33 3.82 -8.10
CA GLY A 391 -7.51 3.00 -7.21
C GLY A 391 -7.94 1.52 -7.19
N ALA A 392 -9.23 1.23 -7.33
CA ALA A 392 -9.73 -0.14 -7.45
C ALA A 392 -9.33 -0.78 -8.80
N LEU A 393 -9.32 -0.01 -9.90
CA LEU A 393 -8.84 -0.47 -11.20
C LEU A 393 -7.34 -0.77 -11.18
N TRP A 394 -6.51 0.08 -10.56
CA TRP A 394 -5.09 -0.20 -10.33
C TRP A 394 -4.88 -1.46 -9.49
N PHE A 395 -5.67 -1.62 -8.42
CA PHE A 395 -5.62 -2.78 -7.54
C PHE A 395 -5.86 -4.09 -8.30
N ILE A 396 -6.94 -4.19 -9.09
CA ILE A 396 -7.21 -5.41 -9.88
C ILE A 396 -6.24 -5.60 -11.05
N ALA A 397 -5.66 -4.52 -11.59
CA ALA A 397 -4.65 -4.59 -12.65
C ALA A 397 -3.32 -5.17 -12.13
N LEU A 398 -2.88 -4.75 -10.94
CA LEU A 398 -1.69 -5.30 -10.27
C LEU A 398 -1.86 -6.79 -9.93
N ASP A 399 -3.01 -7.16 -9.35
CA ASP A 399 -3.36 -8.56 -9.06
C ASP A 399 -3.37 -9.42 -10.34
N ASN A 400 -3.88 -8.89 -11.46
CA ASN A 400 -3.90 -9.60 -12.74
C ASN A 400 -2.51 -9.73 -13.36
N VAL A 401 -1.76 -8.63 -13.45
CA VAL A 401 -0.46 -8.60 -14.15
C VAL A 401 0.53 -9.55 -13.47
N PHE A 402 0.62 -9.49 -12.13
CA PHE A 402 1.53 -10.34 -11.35
C PHE A 402 0.93 -11.68 -10.92
N ILE A 403 -0.33 -11.93 -11.25
CA ILE A 403 -1.08 -13.16 -10.92
C ILE A 403 -0.97 -13.45 -9.42
N ASP A 404 -1.70 -12.66 -8.62
CA ASP A 404 -1.92 -13.00 -7.21
C ASP A 404 -3.01 -14.07 -7.07
N GLY A 405 -2.58 -15.31 -6.84
CA GLY A 405 -3.49 -16.46 -6.76
C GLY A 405 -4.33 -16.51 -5.47
N ASP A 406 -3.90 -15.86 -4.39
CA ASP A 406 -4.63 -15.82 -3.11
C ASP A 406 -5.39 -14.50 -2.92
N GLY A 407 -5.01 -13.47 -3.70
CA GLY A 407 -5.60 -12.13 -3.73
C GLY A 407 -7.04 -12.04 -4.28
N TYR A 408 -7.44 -10.83 -4.68
CA TYR A 408 -8.81 -10.54 -5.06
C TYR A 408 -9.19 -11.28 -6.35
N ILE A 409 -8.30 -11.29 -7.35
CA ILE A 409 -8.60 -11.91 -8.65
C ILE A 409 -8.71 -13.44 -8.59
N GLY A 410 -8.01 -14.08 -7.64
CA GLY A 410 -8.04 -15.53 -7.46
C GLY A 410 -9.17 -15.99 -6.55
N ARG A 411 -9.29 -15.40 -5.36
CA ARG A 411 -10.21 -15.89 -4.31
C ARG A 411 -11.18 -14.84 -3.77
N GLY A 412 -11.09 -13.59 -4.21
CA GLY A 412 -11.81 -12.49 -3.60
C GLY A 412 -11.37 -12.22 -2.16
N ALA A 413 -10.11 -12.52 -1.84
CA ALA A 413 -9.53 -12.43 -0.49
C ALA A 413 -8.22 -11.61 -0.50
N ASP A 414 -7.52 -11.61 0.64
CA ASP A 414 -6.20 -10.99 0.82
C ASP A 414 -6.10 -9.53 0.37
N TYR A 415 -7.09 -8.76 0.82
CA TYR A 415 -7.06 -7.30 0.80
C TYR A 415 -7.69 -6.72 2.07
N ASN A 416 -7.61 -5.40 2.20
CA ASN A 416 -8.28 -4.63 3.24
C ASN A 416 -9.19 -3.58 2.60
N VAL A 417 -10.25 -3.23 3.31
CA VAL A 417 -11.16 -2.14 2.96
C VAL A 417 -10.94 -0.99 3.93
N TYR A 418 -10.77 0.21 3.41
CA TYR A 418 -10.68 1.45 4.18
C TYR A 418 -11.84 2.39 3.82
N LEU A 419 -12.65 2.78 4.79
CA LEU A 419 -13.56 3.91 4.67
C LEU A 419 -12.89 5.14 5.28
N ASP A 420 -12.56 6.11 4.44
CA ASP A 420 -11.92 7.34 4.88
C ASP A 420 -12.91 8.27 5.64
N PRO A 421 -12.42 9.31 6.36
CA PRO A 421 -13.29 10.25 7.05
C PRO A 421 -14.22 11.08 6.15
N LYS A 422 -13.98 11.09 4.83
CA LYS A 422 -14.81 11.79 3.84
C LYS A 422 -15.91 10.87 3.27
N GLY A 423 -16.00 9.62 3.71
CA GLY A 423 -17.01 8.65 3.28
C GLY A 423 -16.63 7.87 2.02
N ARG A 424 -15.35 7.84 1.64
CA ARG A 424 -14.87 7.13 0.44
C ARG A 424 -14.16 5.82 0.79
N PHE A 425 -14.49 4.77 0.05
CA PHE A 425 -13.91 3.44 0.18
C PHE A 425 -12.66 3.28 -0.69
N HIS A 426 -11.63 2.64 -0.12
CA HIS A 426 -10.36 2.31 -0.77
C HIS A 426 -10.03 0.83 -0.54
N LEU A 427 -9.47 0.18 -1.57
CA LEU A 427 -8.95 -1.19 -1.50
C LEU A 427 -7.43 -1.14 -1.28
N ILE A 428 -6.93 -1.90 -0.31
CA ILE A 428 -5.51 -1.94 0.05
C ILE A 428 -5.02 -3.40 0.00
N SER A 429 -3.96 -3.68 -0.76
CA SER A 429 -3.42 -5.03 -0.91
C SER A 429 -2.92 -5.66 0.41
N HIS A 430 -2.89 -6.98 0.46
CA HIS A 430 -2.43 -7.75 1.62
C HIS A 430 -1.89 -9.13 1.18
N ASP A 431 -0.87 -9.66 1.86
CA ASP A 431 -0.46 -11.08 1.73
C ASP A 431 -0.16 -11.51 0.28
N ASN A 432 0.59 -10.67 -0.44
CA ASN A 432 0.91 -10.83 -1.86
C ASN A 432 2.12 -11.77 -2.12
N ASN A 433 2.38 -12.71 -1.21
CA ASN A 433 3.52 -13.64 -1.30
C ASN A 433 3.31 -14.75 -2.35
N GLU A 434 2.09 -14.96 -2.84
CA GLU A 434 1.74 -15.95 -3.87
C GLU A 434 1.66 -15.35 -5.29
N THR A 435 2.37 -14.24 -5.50
CA THR A 435 2.52 -13.56 -6.79
C THR A 435 3.63 -14.19 -7.65
N PHE A 436 3.75 -13.74 -8.90
CA PHE A 436 4.75 -14.21 -9.88
C PHE A 436 4.61 -15.71 -10.20
N GLY A 437 3.37 -16.18 -10.32
CA GLY A 437 3.05 -17.54 -10.77
C GLY A 437 3.33 -18.64 -9.74
N TYR A 438 3.46 -18.28 -8.46
CA TYR A 438 3.59 -19.26 -7.38
C TYR A 438 2.20 -19.73 -6.93
N ALA A 439 1.98 -21.05 -6.90
CA ALA A 439 0.74 -21.64 -6.37
C ALA A 439 0.98 -22.14 -4.94
N GLY A 440 0.50 -21.43 -3.93
CA GLY A 440 0.50 -21.92 -2.55
C GLY A 440 -0.68 -22.84 -2.25
N GLY A 441 -0.50 -23.65 -1.20
CA GLY A 441 -1.36 -24.78 -0.89
C GLY A 441 -2.68 -24.39 -0.22
N GLY A 442 -3.79 -24.43 -0.97
CA GLY A 442 -5.12 -24.51 -0.36
C GLY A 442 -6.35 -24.23 -1.23
N GLY A 443 -6.21 -23.51 -2.34
CA GLY A 443 -7.30 -23.30 -3.32
C GLY A 443 -7.29 -24.35 -4.43
N PRO A 444 -8.40 -24.57 -5.16
CA PRO A 444 -8.32 -25.24 -6.45
C PRO A 444 -7.21 -24.55 -7.25
N ASN A 445 -6.32 -25.35 -7.80
CA ASN A 445 -5.21 -24.91 -8.60
C ASN A 445 -5.81 -24.45 -9.94
N ILE A 446 -6.35 -23.23 -9.97
CA ILE A 446 -7.21 -22.76 -11.07
C ILE A 446 -6.45 -22.42 -12.37
N TYR A 447 -5.12 -22.55 -12.36
CA TYR A 447 -4.24 -22.08 -13.43
C TYR A 447 -3.54 -23.20 -14.20
N PHE A 448 -4.02 -24.44 -14.09
CA PHE A 448 -3.42 -25.61 -14.74
C PHE A 448 -4.33 -26.20 -15.82
N ASP A 449 -4.60 -25.42 -16.85
CA ASP A 449 -4.54 -25.96 -18.22
C ASP A 449 -3.16 -25.58 -18.80
N ASN A 450 -2.78 -26.19 -19.93
CA ASN A 450 -1.45 -26.15 -20.56
C ASN A 450 -0.85 -24.76 -20.86
N GLN A 451 -1.50 -23.65 -20.48
CA GLN A 451 -1.10 -22.27 -20.83
C GLN A 451 -0.63 -21.36 -19.68
N ARG A 452 -0.76 -21.73 -18.39
CA ARG A 452 -0.20 -21.00 -17.21
C ARG A 452 -0.43 -19.46 -17.12
N MET A 453 -1.28 -18.86 -17.95
CA MET A 453 -1.39 -17.41 -18.10
C MET A 453 -2.83 -16.93 -17.94
N LEU A 454 -3.01 -15.83 -17.22
CA LEU A 454 -4.31 -15.24 -16.92
C LEU A 454 -4.69 -14.17 -17.96
N SER A 455 -5.82 -14.30 -18.63
CA SER A 455 -6.30 -13.23 -19.53
C SER A 455 -6.34 -11.88 -18.78
N PRO A 456 -5.97 -10.75 -19.41
CA PRO A 456 -6.09 -9.44 -18.79
C PRO A 456 -7.53 -9.13 -18.39
N ILE A 457 -8.53 -9.74 -19.00
CA ILE A 457 -9.97 -9.55 -18.71
C ILE A 457 -10.58 -10.72 -17.94
N ALA A 458 -9.75 -11.57 -17.32
CA ALA A 458 -10.23 -12.69 -16.53
C ALA A 458 -11.22 -12.21 -15.45
N ASN A 459 -12.29 -12.97 -15.24
CA ASN A 459 -13.39 -12.69 -14.33
C ASN A 459 -14.31 -11.51 -14.70
N GLU A 460 -14.28 -10.98 -15.92
CA GLU A 460 -15.20 -9.89 -16.31
C GLU A 460 -16.70 -10.28 -16.25
N ASP A 461 -17.01 -11.57 -16.33
CA ASP A 461 -18.38 -12.10 -16.16
C ASP A 461 -18.63 -12.75 -14.78
N ASN A 462 -17.70 -12.62 -13.82
CA ASN A 462 -17.80 -13.28 -12.52
C ASN A 462 -18.50 -12.36 -11.49
N GLU A 463 -19.79 -12.60 -11.26
CA GLU A 463 -20.59 -11.85 -10.28
C GLU A 463 -20.09 -12.00 -8.83
N MET A 464 -19.30 -13.03 -8.52
CA MET A 464 -18.68 -13.20 -7.20
C MET A 464 -17.45 -12.31 -6.98
N LEU A 465 -16.97 -11.62 -8.04
CA LEU A 465 -15.91 -10.62 -7.99
C LEU A 465 -16.44 -9.28 -8.55
N PRO A 466 -17.38 -8.64 -7.86
CA PRO A 466 -18.13 -7.50 -8.39
C PRO A 466 -17.27 -6.28 -8.74
N VAL A 467 -16.11 -6.09 -8.11
CA VAL A 467 -15.19 -5.00 -8.52
C VAL A 467 -14.69 -5.23 -9.95
N ILE A 468 -14.41 -6.48 -10.33
CA ILE A 468 -14.00 -6.80 -11.71
C ILE A 468 -15.22 -6.77 -12.61
N SER A 469 -16.23 -7.61 -12.34
CA SER A 469 -17.34 -7.80 -13.28
C SER A 469 -18.18 -6.55 -13.49
N ARG A 470 -18.39 -5.73 -12.45
CA ARG A 470 -19.21 -4.52 -12.57
C ARG A 470 -18.43 -3.37 -13.18
N LEU A 471 -17.20 -3.10 -12.74
CA LEU A 471 -16.41 -2.01 -13.32
C LEU A 471 -16.03 -2.29 -14.79
N LEU A 472 -15.68 -3.52 -15.13
CA LEU A 472 -15.33 -3.87 -16.52
C LEU A 472 -16.57 -4.00 -17.42
N SER A 473 -17.78 -4.07 -16.86
CA SER A 473 -19.03 -3.99 -17.66
C SER A 473 -19.35 -2.59 -18.19
N THR A 474 -18.63 -1.57 -17.71
CA THR A 474 -18.73 -0.18 -18.19
C THR A 474 -17.60 0.10 -19.19
N PRO A 475 -17.90 0.38 -20.48
CA PRO A 475 -16.89 0.40 -21.55
C PRO A 475 -15.67 1.30 -21.31
N HIS A 476 -15.86 2.52 -20.79
CA HIS A 476 -14.74 3.42 -20.55
C HIS A 476 -13.92 3.04 -19.31
N LEU A 477 -14.55 2.49 -18.26
CA LEU A 477 -13.83 1.93 -17.11
C LEU A 477 -13.02 0.68 -17.48
N ARG A 478 -13.57 -0.18 -18.37
CA ARG A 478 -12.83 -1.31 -18.94
C ARG A 478 -11.61 -0.85 -19.75
N ALA A 479 -11.78 0.20 -20.56
CA ALA A 479 -10.67 0.78 -21.32
C ALA A 479 -9.61 1.39 -20.40
N ARG A 480 -10.02 2.05 -19.30
CA ARG A 480 -9.14 2.56 -18.25
C ARG A 480 -8.36 1.46 -17.56
N TYR A 481 -9.02 0.40 -17.12
CA TYR A 481 -8.35 -0.79 -16.59
C TYR A 481 -7.31 -1.37 -17.55
N LEU A 482 -7.65 -1.53 -18.84
CA LEU A 482 -6.71 -2.06 -19.83
C LEU A 482 -5.56 -1.08 -20.12
N ASN A 483 -5.76 0.22 -19.95
CA ASN A 483 -4.67 1.19 -19.99
C ASN A 483 -3.74 1.01 -18.77
N HIS A 484 -4.29 0.84 -17.57
CA HIS A 484 -3.51 0.56 -16.36
C HIS A 484 -2.67 -0.73 -16.50
N VAL A 485 -3.25 -1.79 -17.07
CA VAL A 485 -2.52 -3.02 -17.40
C VAL A 485 -1.35 -2.74 -18.36
N ARG A 486 -1.55 -1.97 -19.44
CA ARG A 486 -0.46 -1.56 -20.36
C ARG A 486 0.63 -0.78 -19.64
N THR A 487 0.26 0.17 -18.78
CA THR A 487 1.21 0.97 -18.00
C THR A 487 2.07 0.10 -17.09
N ILE A 488 1.48 -0.88 -16.37
CA ILE A 488 2.25 -1.81 -15.52
C ILE A 488 3.17 -2.69 -16.38
N ILE A 489 2.68 -3.15 -17.55
CA ILE A 489 3.51 -3.93 -18.47
C ILE A 489 4.74 -3.13 -18.87
N ASP A 490 4.56 -1.90 -19.35
CA ASP A 490 5.65 -1.06 -19.85
C ASP A 490 6.63 -0.61 -18.76
N GLU A 491 6.13 -0.31 -17.56
CA GLU A 491 6.96 0.21 -16.47
C GLU A 491 7.62 -0.88 -15.61
N TRP A 492 7.01 -2.07 -15.46
CA TRP A 492 7.49 -3.07 -14.49
C TRP A 492 7.53 -4.49 -14.99
N LEU A 493 6.62 -4.96 -15.84
CA LEU A 493 6.67 -6.35 -16.33
C LEU A 493 7.69 -6.52 -17.45
N ASP A 494 8.93 -6.14 -17.21
CA ASP A 494 10.07 -6.31 -18.10
C ASP A 494 11.26 -6.85 -17.31
N TRP A 495 11.90 -7.90 -17.82
CA TRP A 495 13.05 -8.50 -17.16
C TRP A 495 14.24 -7.55 -17.06
N GLY A 496 14.46 -6.69 -18.07
CA GLY A 496 15.52 -5.68 -18.03
C GLY A 496 15.33 -4.63 -16.93
N ILE A 497 14.09 -4.42 -16.48
CA ILE A 497 13.74 -3.52 -15.37
C ILE A 497 13.83 -4.25 -14.02
N LEU A 498 13.26 -5.46 -13.93
CA LEU A 498 13.16 -6.20 -12.67
C LEU A 498 14.43 -6.95 -12.29
N GLU A 499 15.25 -7.37 -13.25
CA GLU A 499 16.47 -8.15 -12.99
C GLU A 499 17.45 -7.44 -12.03
N PRO A 500 17.81 -6.16 -12.23
CA PRO A 500 18.73 -5.47 -11.33
C PRO A 500 18.21 -5.42 -9.89
N ILE A 501 16.90 -5.17 -9.71
CA ILE A 501 16.25 -5.06 -8.40
C ILE A 501 16.22 -6.43 -7.70
N ILE A 502 15.84 -7.49 -8.42
CA ILE A 502 15.83 -8.85 -7.87
C ILE A 502 17.25 -9.29 -7.49
N LYS A 503 18.25 -9.01 -8.35
CA LYS A 503 19.66 -9.30 -8.06
C LYS A 503 20.16 -8.58 -6.83
N GLU A 504 19.80 -7.31 -6.68
CA GLU A 504 20.15 -6.50 -5.53
C GLU A 504 19.58 -7.11 -4.25
N TYR A 505 18.28 -7.44 -4.23
CA TYR A 505 17.64 -8.07 -3.08
C TYR A 505 18.25 -9.42 -2.75
N GLN A 506 18.47 -10.28 -3.74
CA GLN A 506 19.11 -11.56 -3.51
C GLN A 506 20.51 -11.38 -2.93
N SER A 507 21.32 -10.48 -3.50
CA SER A 507 22.67 -10.20 -3.01
C SER A 507 22.65 -9.66 -1.58
N LEU A 508 21.68 -8.80 -1.25
CA LEU A 508 21.49 -8.23 0.08
C LEU A 508 21.23 -9.31 1.14
N ILE A 509 20.44 -10.34 0.80
CA ILE A 509 20.00 -11.38 1.75
C ILE A 509 20.73 -12.72 1.64
N ASP A 510 21.54 -12.94 0.59
CA ASP A 510 22.17 -14.21 0.24
C ASP A 510 22.88 -14.88 1.42
N ALA A 511 23.85 -14.19 2.02
CA ALA A 511 24.64 -14.71 3.12
C ALA A 511 23.77 -15.07 4.35
N ALA A 512 22.70 -14.30 4.58
CA ALA A 512 21.81 -14.51 5.71
C ALA A 512 20.82 -15.67 5.46
N VAL A 513 20.35 -15.85 4.21
CA VAL A 513 19.54 -17.02 3.81
C VAL A 513 20.39 -18.29 3.88
N LYS A 514 21.64 -18.26 3.40
CA LYS A 514 22.58 -19.39 3.49
C LYS A 514 22.83 -19.81 4.94
N ALA A 515 22.96 -18.85 5.85
CA ALA A 515 23.17 -19.08 7.28
C ALA A 515 21.88 -19.41 8.08
N ASP A 516 20.70 -19.35 7.46
CA ASP A 516 19.43 -19.63 8.12
C ASP A 516 19.19 -21.14 8.22
N LEU A 517 19.31 -21.70 9.42
CA LEU A 517 19.03 -23.12 9.69
C LEU A 517 17.54 -23.42 9.96
N LYS A 518 16.67 -22.40 9.93
CA LYS A 518 15.22 -22.51 10.17
C LYS A 518 14.41 -22.22 8.91
N LYS A 519 15.02 -21.79 7.81
CA LYS A 519 14.35 -21.53 6.52
C LYS A 519 13.45 -22.70 6.10
N LEU A 520 12.35 -22.38 5.43
CA LEU A 520 11.35 -23.36 5.00
C LEU A 520 11.73 -24.09 3.71
N TYR A 521 12.70 -23.55 2.97
CA TYR A 521 13.13 -24.04 1.66
C TYR A 521 14.66 -24.15 1.60
N SER A 522 15.19 -25.00 0.72
CA SER A 522 16.63 -25.12 0.53
C SER A 522 17.25 -23.82 0.03
N TYR A 523 18.55 -23.62 0.29
CA TYR A 523 19.29 -22.50 -0.28
C TYR A 523 19.27 -22.54 -1.82
N GLN A 524 19.31 -23.74 -2.42
CA GLN A 524 19.21 -23.88 -3.87
C GLN A 524 17.86 -23.42 -4.42
N ALA A 525 16.74 -23.61 -3.69
CA ALA A 525 15.45 -23.09 -4.10
C ALA A 525 15.42 -21.54 -4.10
N PHE A 526 16.13 -20.90 -3.16
CA PHE A 526 16.33 -19.46 -3.15
C PHE A 526 17.14 -18.99 -4.37
N VAL A 527 18.25 -19.65 -4.69
CA VAL A 527 19.08 -19.35 -5.88
C VAL A 527 18.26 -19.52 -7.17
N ASN A 528 17.58 -20.66 -7.33
CA ASN A 528 16.80 -20.99 -8.52
C ASN A 528 15.53 -20.11 -8.69
N SER A 529 15.14 -19.34 -7.67
CA SER A 529 13.98 -18.45 -7.77
C SER A 529 14.19 -17.30 -8.77
N GLN A 530 15.44 -16.94 -9.07
CA GLN A 530 15.78 -15.87 -10.01
C GLN A 530 15.70 -16.31 -11.47
N ASP A 531 16.47 -17.35 -11.79
CA ASP A 531 16.68 -17.91 -13.12
C ASP A 531 16.96 -19.40 -12.92
N GLN A 532 16.24 -20.28 -13.63
CA GLN A 532 16.54 -21.71 -13.53
C GLN A 532 17.73 -22.00 -14.45
N ASN A 533 18.78 -22.61 -13.92
CA ASN A 533 19.79 -23.24 -14.77
C ASN A 533 19.16 -24.49 -15.40
N ASP A 534 18.74 -24.40 -16.66
CA ASP A 534 18.19 -25.53 -17.44
C ASP A 534 19.21 -26.67 -17.68
N ASN A 535 20.44 -26.56 -17.16
CA ASN A 535 21.53 -27.51 -17.36
C ASN A 535 21.57 -28.69 -16.36
N GLU A 536 20.62 -28.76 -15.42
CA GLU A 536 20.43 -29.96 -14.59
C GLU A 536 19.12 -30.64 -14.99
N GLU A 537 19.17 -31.39 -16.10
CA GLU A 537 18.37 -32.61 -16.21
C GLU A 537 18.73 -33.49 -15.01
N ASP A 538 17.91 -33.43 -13.96
CA ASP A 538 17.88 -34.49 -12.96
C ASP A 538 17.36 -35.76 -13.66
N SER A 539 18.31 -36.44 -14.29
CA SER A 539 18.18 -37.72 -14.96
C SER A 539 17.98 -38.81 -13.90
N SER A 540 16.84 -38.77 -13.22
CA SER A 540 16.36 -39.93 -12.49
C SER A 540 14.85 -40.05 -12.63
N SER A 541 14.45 -40.71 -13.70
CA SER A 541 13.35 -41.66 -13.63
C SER A 541 13.70 -42.74 -12.60
N ASN A 542 13.62 -42.44 -11.32
CA ASN A 542 13.59 -43.48 -10.30
C ASN A 542 12.49 -43.21 -9.30
N ARG A 543 11.55 -44.15 -9.34
CA ARG A 543 10.68 -44.48 -8.23
C ARG A 543 11.57 -44.73 -7.00
N ASP A 544 11.07 -44.27 -5.86
CA ASP A 544 11.51 -44.64 -4.52
C ASP A 544 12.82 -44.01 -4.02
N GLY A 545 12.71 -43.35 -2.86
CA GLY A 545 13.79 -43.27 -1.88
C GLY A 545 14.75 -42.09 -1.99
N PHE A 546 14.78 -41.30 -0.92
CA PHE A 546 15.94 -40.51 -0.49
C PHE A 546 17.27 -41.25 -0.74
N ASP A 547 18.19 -40.66 -1.51
CA ASP A 547 19.63 -40.91 -1.35
C ASP A 547 20.41 -39.62 -1.66
N ASN A 548 20.76 -38.91 -0.58
CA ASN A 548 21.72 -37.81 -0.55
C ASN A 548 23.09 -38.32 -0.98
N ARG A 549 23.65 -37.84 -2.08
CA ARG A 549 25.08 -38.04 -2.36
C ARG A 549 25.93 -36.79 -2.56
N ASP A 550 25.34 -35.62 -2.78
CA ASP A 550 26.10 -34.37 -2.93
C ASP A 550 25.95 -33.38 -1.75
N ASP A 551 25.08 -33.64 -0.77
CA ASP A 551 24.83 -32.76 0.39
C ASP A 551 25.67 -33.09 1.64
N ARG A 552 26.97 -33.38 1.49
CA ARG A 552 27.83 -33.71 2.66
C ARG A 552 28.36 -32.51 3.45
N ASP A 553 28.14 -31.29 2.96
CA ASP A 553 28.63 -30.07 3.60
C ASP A 553 27.51 -29.21 4.24
N ASP A 554 26.25 -29.65 4.23
CA ASP A 554 25.13 -29.02 4.96
C ASP A 554 24.71 -29.87 6.17
N PRO A 555 25.13 -29.51 7.40
CA PRO A 555 24.80 -30.26 8.61
C PRO A 555 23.31 -30.20 9.00
N SER A 556 22.46 -29.47 8.26
CA SER A 556 21.01 -29.43 8.49
C SER A 556 20.21 -30.47 7.69
N ALA A 557 20.81 -31.12 6.68
CA ALA A 557 20.13 -32.13 5.88
C ALA A 557 19.98 -33.49 6.59
N ASP A 558 20.89 -33.82 7.52
CA ASP A 558 21.06 -35.19 8.03
C ASP A 558 20.34 -35.51 9.35
N LEU A 559 19.61 -34.56 9.97
CA LEU A 559 18.97 -34.81 11.28
C LEU A 559 17.46 -34.54 11.38
N LEU A 560 16.81 -34.03 10.34
CA LEU A 560 15.36 -33.90 10.29
C LEU A 560 14.93 -34.14 8.84
N GLY A 561 14.39 -35.33 8.55
CA GLY A 561 13.88 -35.66 7.23
C GLY A 561 12.94 -34.57 6.72
N GLY A 562 13.35 -33.89 5.64
CA GLY A 562 12.55 -32.83 5.03
C GLY A 562 11.15 -33.34 4.63
N PRO A 563 10.11 -32.50 4.69
CA PRO A 563 8.75 -32.94 4.48
C PRO A 563 8.54 -33.44 3.03
N PRO A 564 7.98 -34.65 2.82
CA PRO A 564 7.52 -35.06 1.52
C PRO A 564 6.25 -34.25 1.18
N GLY A 565 6.32 -33.35 0.20
CA GLY A 565 5.14 -32.83 -0.48
C GLY A 565 5.03 -31.32 -0.69
N PHE A 566 5.97 -30.49 -0.22
CA PHE A 566 5.90 -29.05 -0.43
C PHE A 566 6.69 -28.64 -1.67
N GLY A 567 5.96 -28.36 -2.75
CA GLY A 567 6.49 -28.12 -4.10
C GLY A 567 5.80 -28.96 -5.18
N ARG A 568 5.04 -29.99 -4.78
CA ARG A 568 4.09 -30.65 -5.68
C ARG A 568 2.72 -30.04 -5.45
N GLY A 569 2.31 -29.12 -6.33
CA GLY A 569 0.87 -29.00 -6.59
C GLY A 569 0.31 -30.39 -6.86
N ARG A 570 -0.99 -30.62 -6.59
CA ARG A 570 -1.68 -31.82 -7.13
C ARG A 570 -1.41 -31.83 -8.65
N GLY A 571 -0.45 -32.63 -9.11
CA GLY A 571 0.06 -32.57 -10.48
C GLY A 571 1.58 -32.49 -10.68
N GLY A 572 2.43 -32.35 -9.66
CA GLY A 572 3.89 -32.50 -9.83
C GLY A 572 4.65 -31.40 -10.60
N HIS A 573 4.06 -30.23 -10.80
CA HIS A 573 4.69 -29.12 -11.54
C HIS A 573 5.44 -28.14 -10.61
N ARG A 574 6.68 -27.76 -10.97
CA ARG A 574 7.51 -26.74 -10.29
C ARG A 574 7.01 -25.31 -10.59
N SER A 575 7.04 -24.42 -9.60
CA SER A 575 6.79 -22.98 -9.79
C SER A 575 7.87 -22.34 -10.68
N PRO A 576 7.53 -21.36 -11.54
CA PRO A 576 8.50 -20.69 -12.41
C PRO A 576 9.47 -19.82 -11.59
N SER A 577 10.65 -19.56 -12.16
CA SER A 577 11.54 -18.48 -11.69
C SER A 577 10.95 -17.11 -12.03
N PHE A 578 11.43 -16.04 -11.40
CA PHE A 578 11.04 -14.67 -11.75
C PHE A 578 11.27 -14.38 -13.23
N LYS A 579 12.45 -14.72 -13.76
CA LYS A 579 12.77 -14.49 -15.18
C LYS A 579 11.80 -15.20 -16.11
N GLN A 580 11.51 -16.48 -15.84
CA GLN A 580 10.58 -17.25 -16.64
C GLN A 580 9.19 -16.60 -16.60
N PHE A 581 8.66 -16.35 -15.40
CA PHE A 581 7.35 -15.73 -15.23
C PHE A 581 7.26 -14.38 -15.95
N ILE A 582 8.20 -13.47 -15.70
CA ILE A 582 8.15 -12.11 -16.25
C ILE A 582 8.17 -12.13 -17.77
N LYS A 583 9.05 -12.94 -18.37
CA LYS A 583 9.16 -13.03 -19.84
C LYS A 583 7.92 -13.65 -20.47
N GLU A 584 7.47 -14.79 -19.97
CA GLU A 584 6.30 -15.48 -20.51
C GLU A 584 5.01 -14.65 -20.29
N ARG A 585 4.86 -14.02 -19.12
CA ARG A 585 3.73 -13.15 -18.80
C ARG A 585 3.69 -11.91 -19.68
N ARG A 586 4.84 -11.25 -19.87
CA ARG A 586 4.95 -10.07 -20.74
C ARG A 586 4.59 -10.44 -22.16
N GLN A 587 5.16 -11.52 -22.68
CA GLN A 587 4.88 -11.99 -24.03
C GLN A 587 3.39 -12.33 -24.20
N PHE A 588 2.81 -13.06 -23.26
CA PHE A 588 1.39 -13.38 -23.27
C PHE A 588 0.52 -12.12 -23.33
N LEU A 589 0.72 -11.18 -22.40
CA LEU A 589 -0.09 -9.96 -22.33
C LEU A 589 0.08 -9.08 -23.57
N LEU A 590 1.31 -8.87 -24.06
CA LEU A 590 1.56 -8.06 -25.26
C LEU A 590 0.97 -8.68 -26.53
N SER A 591 0.81 -10.01 -26.57
CA SER A 591 0.17 -10.70 -27.69
C SER A 591 -1.36 -10.84 -27.55
N HIS A 592 -1.93 -10.43 -26.41
CA HIS A 592 -3.35 -10.62 -26.15
C HIS A 592 -4.18 -9.58 -26.91
N PRO A 593 -5.25 -9.96 -27.63
CA PRO A 593 -6.02 -9.03 -28.48
C PRO A 593 -6.63 -7.82 -27.77
N GLU A 594 -6.84 -7.89 -26.46
CA GLU A 594 -7.32 -6.75 -25.65
C GLU A 594 -6.23 -5.71 -25.34
N ILE A 595 -4.97 -6.13 -25.37
CA ILE A 595 -3.79 -5.29 -25.09
C ILE A 595 -3.19 -4.80 -26.40
N ASP A 596 -3.05 -5.67 -27.39
CA ASP A 596 -2.55 -5.39 -28.76
C ASP A 596 -3.60 -4.65 -29.60
N LYS A 597 -3.91 -3.42 -29.17
CA LYS A 597 -4.78 -2.47 -29.88
C LYS A 597 -4.05 -1.15 -29.99
N GLU A 598 -4.26 -0.43 -31.09
CA GLU A 598 -3.79 0.95 -31.18
C GLU A 598 -4.41 1.81 -30.07
N VAL A 599 -3.61 2.67 -29.47
CA VAL A 599 -4.02 3.56 -28.38
C VAL A 599 -3.82 5.01 -28.78
N PRO A 600 -4.64 5.95 -28.24
CA PRO A 600 -4.37 7.37 -28.34
C PRO A 600 -2.97 7.74 -27.85
N VAL A 601 -2.38 8.79 -28.42
CA VAL A 601 -1.08 9.32 -27.98
C VAL A 601 -1.23 10.80 -27.62
N ILE A 602 -1.03 11.12 -26.34
CA ILE A 602 -0.98 12.49 -25.83
C ILE A 602 0.48 12.93 -25.81
N LYS A 603 0.82 13.93 -26.63
CA LYS A 603 2.21 14.40 -26.80
C LYS A 603 2.65 15.34 -25.69
N SER A 604 1.78 16.25 -25.27
CA SER A 604 2.08 17.20 -24.20
C SER A 604 0.82 17.78 -23.57
N VAL A 605 0.90 18.08 -22.28
CA VAL A 605 -0.08 18.85 -21.50
C VAL A 605 0.67 20.05 -20.89
N SER A 606 0.12 21.26 -21.02
CA SER A 606 0.77 22.49 -20.53
C SER A 606 -0.23 23.55 -20.08
N LEU A 607 0.04 24.22 -18.95
CA LEU A 607 -0.64 25.45 -18.56
C LEU A 607 -0.36 26.56 -19.59
N GLN A 608 -1.34 27.41 -19.87
CA GLN A 608 -1.18 28.55 -20.79
C GLN A 608 -0.96 29.89 -20.09
N SER A 609 -1.28 29.98 -18.80
CA SER A 609 -1.08 31.16 -17.96
C SER A 609 -0.70 30.75 -16.54
N ASP A 610 -0.06 31.66 -15.82
CA ASP A 610 0.23 31.48 -14.41
C ASP A 610 -1.09 31.47 -13.60
N PRO A 611 -1.34 30.45 -12.76
CA PRO A 611 -2.59 30.34 -11.99
C PRO A 611 -2.81 31.54 -11.07
N GLN A 612 -3.93 32.23 -11.24
CA GLN A 612 -4.35 33.33 -10.38
C GLN A 612 -5.57 32.94 -9.52
N PRO A 613 -5.71 33.48 -8.30
CA PRO A 613 -6.92 33.27 -7.51
C PRO A 613 -8.14 33.79 -8.24
N GLN A 614 -9.24 33.03 -8.21
CA GLN A 614 -10.53 33.42 -8.80
C GLN A 614 -10.53 33.57 -10.34
N GLU A 615 -9.47 33.14 -11.03
CA GLU A 615 -9.44 33.02 -12.49
C GLU A 615 -9.44 31.55 -12.93
N GLU A 616 -9.96 31.29 -14.12
CA GLU A 616 -9.89 29.98 -14.76
C GLU A 616 -8.47 29.69 -15.24
N VAL A 617 -8.06 28.42 -15.17
CA VAL A 617 -6.74 27.98 -15.64
C VAL A 617 -6.90 27.23 -16.95
N LEU A 618 -6.35 27.80 -18.02
CA LEU A 618 -6.40 27.22 -19.35
C LEU A 618 -5.30 26.16 -19.54
N ILE A 619 -5.71 24.93 -19.83
CA ILE A 619 -4.84 23.79 -20.13
C ILE A 619 -4.87 23.51 -21.64
N LYS A 620 -3.68 23.42 -22.22
CA LYS A 620 -3.48 23.02 -23.62
C LYS A 620 -2.96 21.60 -23.69
N VAL A 621 -3.53 20.84 -24.62
CA VAL A 621 -3.13 19.48 -24.93
C VAL A 621 -2.77 19.38 -26.40
N VAL A 622 -1.63 18.75 -26.70
CA VAL A 622 -1.24 18.39 -28.06
C VAL A 622 -1.33 16.87 -28.18
N ILE A 623 -2.04 16.41 -29.20
CA ILE A 623 -2.23 14.99 -29.50
C ILE A 623 -1.35 14.62 -30.71
N ASP A 624 -0.79 13.41 -30.70
CA ASP A 624 0.00 12.86 -31.83
C ASP A 624 -0.48 11.44 -32.16
N THR A 625 -1.78 11.32 -32.38
CA THR A 625 -2.46 10.04 -32.58
C THR A 625 -2.80 9.81 -34.04
N LYS A 626 -2.76 8.54 -34.47
CA LYS A 626 -3.32 8.08 -35.74
C LYS A 626 -4.74 7.56 -35.58
N VAL A 627 -5.15 7.28 -34.35
CA VAL A 627 -6.48 6.77 -34.01
C VAL A 627 -7.49 7.91 -33.96
N LYS A 628 -8.67 7.70 -34.56
CA LYS A 628 -9.76 8.66 -34.44
C LYS A 628 -10.23 8.73 -32.97
N LEU A 629 -10.12 9.92 -32.38
CA LEU A 629 -10.63 10.18 -31.04
C LEU A 629 -12.14 10.47 -31.06
N ASP A 630 -12.80 10.02 -30.00
CA ASP A 630 -14.17 10.41 -29.69
C ASP A 630 -14.15 11.73 -28.90
N ASP A 631 -13.35 11.76 -27.81
CA ASP A 631 -13.25 12.89 -26.91
C ASP A 631 -11.87 12.99 -26.25
N VAL A 632 -11.54 14.19 -25.78
CA VAL A 632 -10.39 14.48 -24.90
C VAL A 632 -10.95 15.13 -23.65
N ILE A 633 -10.61 14.59 -22.49
CA ILE A 633 -11.17 15.01 -21.20
C ILE A 633 -10.06 15.46 -20.28
N LEU A 634 -10.25 16.63 -19.68
CA LEU A 634 -9.41 17.18 -18.64
C LEU A 634 -10.06 16.88 -17.29
N TYR A 635 -9.36 16.14 -16.44
CA TYR A 635 -9.75 15.84 -15.07
C TYR A 635 -9.04 16.77 -14.11
N TYR A 636 -9.72 17.23 -13.05
CA TYR A 636 -9.13 18.10 -12.02
C TYR A 636 -9.72 17.87 -10.62
N ALA A 637 -8.95 18.18 -9.58
CA ALA A 637 -9.36 18.09 -8.17
C ALA A 637 -8.62 19.12 -7.30
N SER A 638 -9.28 19.62 -6.24
CA SER A 638 -8.69 20.57 -5.28
C SER A 638 -7.88 19.93 -4.15
N ASN A 639 -7.79 18.60 -4.15
CA ASN A 639 -7.06 17.84 -3.16
C ASN A 639 -6.72 16.46 -3.74
N TYR A 640 -5.65 15.88 -3.23
CA TYR A 640 -5.36 14.47 -3.41
C TYR A 640 -6.45 13.61 -2.71
N ASN A 641 -6.78 12.45 -3.29
CA ASN A 641 -7.78 11.49 -2.79
C ASN A 641 -9.28 11.89 -2.82
N VAL A 642 -9.66 13.01 -3.44
CA VAL A 642 -11.09 13.29 -3.73
C VAL A 642 -11.46 12.81 -5.15
N PRO A 643 -12.75 12.62 -5.47
CA PRO A 643 -13.16 12.36 -6.85
C PRO A 643 -12.74 13.54 -7.75
N PHE A 644 -12.07 13.25 -8.86
CA PHE A 644 -11.75 14.28 -9.86
C PHE A 644 -13.02 14.68 -10.60
N ASP A 645 -13.24 15.98 -10.74
CA ASP A 645 -14.17 16.57 -11.72
C ASP A 645 -13.57 16.53 -13.11
N SER A 646 -14.39 16.77 -14.12
CA SER A 646 -13.98 16.63 -15.52
C SER A 646 -14.63 17.65 -16.43
N VAL A 647 -13.89 18.11 -17.43
CA VAL A 647 -14.38 18.93 -18.53
C VAL A 647 -13.96 18.32 -19.87
N THR A 648 -14.88 18.24 -20.82
CA THR A 648 -14.56 17.85 -22.20
C THR A 648 -13.83 19.00 -22.88
N MET A 649 -12.63 18.73 -23.39
CA MET A 649 -11.79 19.72 -24.04
C MET A 649 -12.26 20.01 -25.47
N LEU A 650 -12.12 21.27 -25.89
CA LEU A 650 -12.49 21.73 -27.23
C LEU A 650 -11.28 21.72 -28.16
N ALA A 651 -11.45 21.20 -29.38
CA ALA A 651 -10.43 21.32 -30.41
C ALA A 651 -10.23 22.80 -30.79
N SER A 652 -9.01 23.31 -30.61
CA SER A 652 -8.63 24.60 -31.19
C SER A 652 -8.42 24.39 -32.69
N GLY A 653 -8.79 25.36 -33.55
CA GLY A 653 -8.79 25.21 -35.02
C GLY A 653 -7.46 24.82 -35.70
N HIS A 654 -6.39 24.58 -34.94
CA HIS A 654 -5.18 23.90 -35.36
C HIS A 654 -5.29 22.39 -35.09
N ASN A 655 -5.34 21.59 -36.16
CA ASN A 655 -5.45 20.12 -36.08
C ASN A 655 -4.47 19.55 -35.04
N ASN A 656 -5.04 18.83 -34.06
CA ASN A 656 -4.38 18.12 -32.95
C ASN A 656 -4.13 18.91 -31.66
N THR A 657 -4.67 20.13 -31.52
CA THR A 657 -4.60 20.87 -30.24
C THR A 657 -5.98 20.99 -29.59
N TYR A 658 -6.07 20.67 -28.30
CA TYR A 658 -7.26 20.76 -27.48
C TYR A 658 -7.05 21.72 -26.31
N LEU A 659 -8.09 22.46 -25.94
CA LEU A 659 -8.12 23.43 -24.86
C LEU A 659 -9.23 23.08 -23.86
N GLY A 660 -8.92 23.17 -22.57
CA GLY A 660 -9.86 22.94 -21.48
C GLY A 660 -9.57 23.87 -20.33
N GLU A 661 -10.62 24.32 -19.65
CA GLU A 661 -10.54 25.31 -18.57
C GLU A 661 -10.84 24.61 -17.23
N ILE A 662 -9.93 24.75 -16.28
CA ILE A 662 -10.17 24.36 -14.88
C ILE A 662 -10.83 25.56 -14.19
N PRO A 663 -11.95 25.38 -13.47
CA PRO A 663 -12.64 26.47 -12.81
C PRO A 663 -11.78 27.12 -11.71
N PRO A 664 -12.12 28.34 -11.30
CA PRO A 664 -11.32 29.06 -10.32
C PRO A 664 -11.26 28.39 -8.95
N PHE A 665 -10.08 28.43 -8.32
CA PHE A 665 -9.85 27.98 -6.94
C PHE A 665 -9.34 29.12 -6.03
N PRO A 666 -9.55 29.02 -4.71
CA PRO A 666 -9.00 29.97 -3.74
C PRO A 666 -7.47 29.96 -3.71
N ALA A 667 -6.88 31.10 -3.31
CA ALA A 667 -5.44 31.20 -3.05
C ALA A 667 -4.96 30.12 -2.05
N GLY A 668 -3.78 29.57 -2.30
CA GLY A 668 -3.17 28.52 -1.49
C GLY A 668 -3.60 27.10 -1.84
N THR A 669 -4.67 26.91 -2.63
CA THR A 669 -5.13 25.60 -3.10
C THR A 669 -4.08 24.95 -4.00
N GLU A 670 -3.76 23.67 -3.73
CA GLU A 670 -3.04 22.81 -4.67
C GLU A 670 -4.07 22.10 -5.55
N VAL A 671 -4.01 22.32 -6.85
CA VAL A 671 -4.94 21.75 -7.84
C VAL A 671 -4.22 20.63 -8.58
N TYR A 672 -4.84 19.46 -8.61
CA TYR A 672 -4.35 18.27 -9.30
C TYR A 672 -5.12 18.09 -10.60
N TYR A 673 -4.45 17.68 -11.68
CA TYR A 673 -5.09 17.49 -12.98
C TYR A 673 -4.37 16.46 -13.86
N TYR A 674 -5.11 15.84 -14.77
CA TYR A 674 -4.57 14.96 -15.81
C TYR A 674 -5.51 14.97 -17.03
N VAL A 675 -5.04 14.40 -18.14
CA VAL A 675 -5.82 14.34 -19.38
C VAL A 675 -6.01 12.91 -19.82
N GLU A 676 -7.22 12.60 -20.27
CA GLU A 676 -7.63 11.33 -20.89
C GLU A 676 -7.99 11.57 -22.36
N ALA A 677 -7.38 10.83 -23.27
CA ALA A 677 -7.77 10.79 -24.69
C ALA A 677 -8.49 9.47 -24.99
N ARG A 678 -9.67 9.55 -25.62
CA ARG A 678 -10.58 8.41 -25.80
C ARG A 678 -10.74 8.03 -27.27
N ALA A 679 -10.60 6.75 -27.55
CA ALA A 679 -10.98 6.09 -28.80
C ALA A 679 -11.89 4.89 -28.48
N LEU A 680 -12.93 5.14 -27.69
CA LEU A 680 -13.84 4.15 -27.14
C LEU A 680 -14.74 3.53 -28.20
N ALA A 681 -15.33 4.34 -29.09
CA ALA A 681 -16.28 3.87 -30.09
C ALA A 681 -15.61 3.04 -31.21
N SER A 682 -14.33 3.33 -31.49
CA SER A 682 -13.59 2.66 -32.55
C SER A 682 -12.80 1.44 -32.05
N LEU A 683 -12.03 1.60 -30.98
CA LEU A 683 -11.07 0.59 -30.51
C LEU A 683 -11.31 0.12 -29.08
N GLY A 684 -12.11 0.85 -28.29
CA GLY A 684 -12.23 0.61 -26.86
C GLY A 684 -10.94 0.91 -26.09
N THR A 685 -10.15 1.88 -26.57
CA THR A 685 -8.86 2.25 -25.97
C THR A 685 -8.84 3.70 -25.50
N ILE A 686 -8.04 3.94 -24.46
CA ILE A 686 -7.78 5.28 -23.93
C ILE A 686 -6.29 5.44 -23.63
N ALA A 687 -5.85 6.67 -23.44
CA ALA A 687 -4.53 7.00 -22.89
C ALA A 687 -4.60 8.18 -21.93
N PHE A 688 -3.71 8.18 -20.95
CA PHE A 688 -3.57 9.26 -19.97
C PHE A 688 -2.24 9.99 -20.12
N LEU A 689 -2.26 11.30 -19.83
CA LEU A 689 -1.05 12.03 -19.50
C LEU A 689 -1.30 12.85 -18.22
N PRO A 690 -0.58 12.56 -17.12
CA PRO A 690 0.40 11.48 -16.94
C PRO A 690 -0.24 10.07 -16.94
N ALA A 691 0.52 9.04 -17.30
CA ALA A 691 0.04 7.65 -17.48
C ALA A 691 -0.55 6.99 -16.22
N LYS A 692 -0.23 7.55 -15.04
CA LYS A 692 -0.62 7.02 -13.72
C LYS A 692 -1.84 7.71 -13.12
N ALA A 693 -2.68 8.33 -13.93
CA ALA A 693 -3.94 8.91 -13.46
C ALA A 693 -4.73 7.89 -12.62
N ASP A 694 -5.33 8.25 -11.49
CA ASP A 694 -5.36 9.55 -10.80
C ASP A 694 -4.09 9.80 -9.95
N PHE A 695 -3.44 8.73 -9.49
CA PHE A 695 -2.36 8.74 -8.50
C PHE A 695 -1.16 9.61 -8.88
N GLY A 696 -0.82 9.66 -10.16
CA GLY A 696 0.31 10.43 -10.70
C GLY A 696 -0.07 11.78 -11.30
N ALA A 697 -1.25 12.33 -11.01
CA ALA A 697 -1.72 13.60 -11.58
C ALA A 697 -0.68 14.73 -11.46
N LEU A 698 -0.65 15.62 -12.46
CA LEU A 698 0.12 16.87 -12.39
C LEU A 698 -0.51 17.78 -11.35
N SER A 699 0.27 18.67 -10.74
CA SER A 699 -0.28 19.70 -9.85
C SER A 699 0.28 21.08 -10.14
N TYR A 700 -0.50 22.10 -9.77
CA TYR A 700 -0.06 23.48 -9.64
C TYR A 700 -0.70 24.10 -8.39
N ARG A 701 -0.05 25.12 -7.84
CA ARG A 701 -0.56 25.85 -6.69
C ARG A 701 -1.12 27.20 -7.10
N ILE A 702 -2.29 27.56 -6.59
CA ILE A 702 -2.84 28.92 -6.74
C ILE A 702 -2.04 29.86 -5.85
N MET A 703 -1.22 30.71 -6.44
CA MET A 703 -0.43 31.69 -5.71
C MET A 703 -1.32 32.82 -5.18
N PRO A 704 -1.10 33.32 -3.95
CA PRO A 704 -1.79 34.51 -3.47
C PRO A 704 -1.50 35.74 -4.35
N LEU A 705 -2.47 36.65 -4.46
CA LEU A 705 -2.30 37.90 -5.21
C LEU A 705 -1.15 38.73 -4.62
N ILE A 706 -0.32 39.29 -5.50
CA ILE A 706 0.74 40.22 -5.11
C ILE A 706 0.11 41.57 -4.74
N ALA A 707 0.50 42.14 -3.60
CA ALA A 707 0.03 43.44 -3.16
C ALA A 707 0.43 44.54 -4.16
N ASN A 708 -0.57 45.30 -4.64
CA ASN A 708 -0.34 46.39 -5.61
C ASN A 708 0.51 47.54 -5.04
N ASN A 709 0.53 47.73 -3.72
CA ASN A 709 1.26 48.81 -3.07
C ASN A 709 1.73 48.41 -1.66
N SER A 710 2.74 47.54 -1.59
CA SER A 710 3.37 47.23 -0.31
C SER A 710 4.22 48.42 0.20
N PRO A 711 4.13 48.77 1.49
CA PRO A 711 5.01 49.77 2.10
C PRO A 711 6.46 49.28 2.20
N ILE A 712 6.67 47.96 2.25
CA ILE A 712 7.99 47.32 2.29
C ILE A 712 8.23 46.60 0.98
N VAL A 713 9.38 46.85 0.36
CA VAL A 713 9.76 46.21 -0.91
C VAL A 713 11.12 45.56 -0.78
N ILE A 714 11.34 44.49 -1.54
CA ILE A 714 12.69 43.99 -1.80
C ILE A 714 13.35 45.04 -2.71
N ASN A 715 14.42 45.65 -2.22
CA ASN A 715 15.08 46.78 -2.86
C ASN A 715 16.32 46.36 -3.63
N GLU A 716 17.10 45.44 -3.07
CA GLU A 716 18.37 44.98 -3.64
C GLU A 716 18.67 43.55 -3.20
N VAL A 717 19.30 42.76 -4.06
CA VAL A 717 19.67 41.35 -3.81
C VAL A 717 21.07 41.11 -4.33
N MET A 718 21.91 40.46 -3.52
CA MET A 718 23.22 39.94 -3.88
C MET A 718 23.24 38.44 -3.62
N ALA A 719 23.30 37.63 -4.68
CA ALA A 719 23.32 36.16 -4.59
C ALA A 719 24.63 35.54 -5.09
N PHE A 720 25.69 36.35 -5.24
CA PHE A 720 27.04 35.86 -5.47
C PHE A 720 28.08 36.82 -4.88
N ASN A 721 28.16 36.86 -3.56
CA ASN A 721 29.10 37.71 -2.83
C ASN A 721 30.41 36.96 -2.53
N THR A 722 31.56 37.53 -2.90
CA THR A 722 32.87 36.97 -2.54
C THR A 722 33.83 38.00 -1.95
N ARG A 723 33.52 39.30 -2.09
CA ARG A 723 34.36 40.39 -1.55
C ARG A 723 33.65 41.71 -1.24
N SER A 724 32.35 41.90 -1.54
CA SER A 724 31.72 43.23 -1.53
C SER A 724 31.36 43.69 -0.10
N LEU A 725 30.29 43.13 0.47
CA LEU A 725 29.81 43.45 1.81
C LEU A 725 30.02 42.23 2.73
N ARG A 726 30.60 42.44 3.91
CA ARG A 726 30.69 41.37 4.92
C ARG A 726 29.50 41.39 5.85
N ASP A 727 29.10 40.22 6.30
CA ASP A 727 28.20 40.07 7.43
C ASP A 727 28.90 40.48 8.75
N PRO A 728 28.17 40.54 9.88
CA PRO A 728 28.75 40.85 11.18
C PRO A 728 29.78 39.84 11.70
N GLN A 729 29.79 38.62 11.17
CA GLN A 729 30.72 37.52 11.45
C GLN A 729 32.02 37.67 10.63
N GLY A 730 31.99 38.52 9.61
CA GLY A 730 33.11 38.81 8.72
C GLY A 730 33.13 37.95 7.46
N GLU A 731 32.07 37.21 7.17
CA GLU A 731 31.89 36.36 6.00
C GLU A 731 31.25 37.15 4.84
N TYR A 732 31.40 36.65 3.61
CA TYR A 732 30.85 37.30 2.41
C TYR A 732 29.58 36.58 1.96
N ASP A 733 28.55 36.59 2.81
CA ASP A 733 27.30 35.93 2.49
C ASP A 733 26.41 36.73 1.55
N ASP A 734 25.50 36.00 0.92
CA ASP A 734 24.43 36.56 0.12
C ASP A 734 23.50 37.38 1.00
N TRP A 735 22.84 38.39 0.43
CA TRP A 735 21.98 39.25 1.21
C TRP A 735 20.83 39.83 0.41
N ILE A 736 19.76 40.12 1.14
CA ILE A 736 18.53 40.74 0.67
C ILE A 736 18.39 42.06 1.43
N GLU A 737 18.22 43.15 0.70
CA GLU A 737 17.86 44.44 1.28
C GLU A 737 16.38 44.74 1.09
N LEU A 738 15.72 45.09 2.19
CA LEU A 738 14.39 45.65 2.21
C LEU A 738 14.44 47.17 2.34
N TYR A 739 13.48 47.85 1.70
CA TYR A 739 13.28 49.29 1.83
C TYR A 739 11.85 49.62 2.25
N ASN A 740 11.71 50.47 3.26
CA ASN A 740 10.42 51.04 3.65
C ASN A 740 10.17 52.33 2.87
N ARG A 741 9.34 52.24 1.82
CA ARG A 741 8.96 53.36 0.96
C ARG A 741 7.79 54.20 1.50
N SER A 742 7.31 53.89 2.71
CA SER A 742 6.24 54.65 3.36
C SER A 742 6.80 55.81 4.21
N ASP A 743 5.90 56.69 4.65
CA ASP A 743 6.17 57.82 5.54
C ASP A 743 6.04 57.45 7.03
N LYS A 744 5.88 56.16 7.35
CA LYS A 744 5.67 55.65 8.71
C LYS A 744 6.58 54.48 9.03
N GLU A 745 6.80 54.24 10.32
CA GLU A 745 7.43 53.00 10.79
C GLU A 745 6.49 51.81 10.53
N VAL A 746 7.06 50.71 10.05
CA VAL A 746 6.33 49.47 9.76
C VAL A 746 6.92 48.33 10.58
N SER A 747 6.06 47.57 11.24
CA SER A 747 6.44 46.33 11.92
C SER A 747 6.54 45.19 10.90
N LEU A 748 7.57 44.35 11.03
CA LEU A 748 7.72 43.13 10.20
C LEU A 748 7.28 41.86 10.95
N ALA A 749 6.68 41.98 12.14
CA ALA A 749 6.37 40.85 13.02
C ALA A 749 5.53 39.73 12.39
N THR A 750 4.69 40.05 11.40
CA THR A 750 3.83 39.08 10.68
C THR A 750 4.42 38.66 9.34
N MET A 751 5.59 39.18 8.99
CA MET A 751 6.19 39.00 7.68
C MET A 751 7.18 37.84 7.65
N TYR A 752 7.36 37.30 6.44
CA TYR A 752 8.27 36.21 6.13
C TYR A 752 9.08 36.54 4.87
N LEU A 753 10.29 36.01 4.80
CA LEU A 753 11.04 35.85 3.55
C LEU A 753 10.99 34.39 3.10
N SER A 754 10.84 34.19 1.79
CA SER A 754 10.92 32.87 1.18
C SER A 754 11.53 32.92 -0.22
N ASP A 755 12.34 31.93 -0.53
CA ASP A 755 12.87 31.61 -1.87
C ASP A 755 12.07 30.48 -2.56
N ASN A 756 10.99 29.99 -1.93
CA ASN A 756 10.27 28.80 -2.34
C ASN A 756 8.76 29.06 -2.46
N LYS A 757 8.23 29.00 -3.70
CA LYS A 757 6.81 29.20 -4.02
C LYS A 757 5.89 28.17 -3.33
N GLU A 758 6.42 27.00 -2.97
CA GLU A 758 5.67 25.97 -2.23
C GLU A 758 5.67 26.16 -0.71
N ASN A 759 6.55 27.02 -0.18
CA ASN A 759 6.60 27.36 1.24
C ASN A 759 6.76 28.87 1.43
N LEU A 760 5.64 29.59 1.41
CA LEU A 760 5.62 31.06 1.53
C LEU A 760 6.08 31.58 2.90
N SER A 761 6.12 30.73 3.93
CA SER A 761 6.45 31.09 5.31
C SER A 761 7.79 30.50 5.76
N LYS A 762 8.82 30.54 4.91
CA LYS A 762 10.08 29.82 5.13
C LYS A 762 10.92 30.38 6.27
N TRP A 763 11.07 31.70 6.34
CA TRP A 763 11.78 32.39 7.42
C TRP A 763 10.96 33.57 7.96
N ALA A 764 10.65 33.54 9.26
CA ALA A 764 9.89 34.60 9.93
C ALA A 764 10.83 35.72 10.41
N PHE A 765 10.40 36.97 10.28
CA PHE A 765 11.10 38.06 10.96
C PHE A 765 10.92 37.94 12.48
N PRO A 766 11.94 38.27 13.29
CA PRO A 766 11.77 38.37 14.74
C PRO A 766 10.65 39.35 15.11
N GLU A 767 9.84 39.03 16.12
CA GLU A 767 8.60 39.77 16.47
C GLU A 767 8.81 41.27 16.72
N ASN A 768 10.01 41.67 17.16
CA ASN A 768 10.34 43.07 17.47
C ASN A 768 10.99 43.82 16.30
N THR A 769 11.06 43.22 15.11
CA THR A 769 11.69 43.84 13.94
C THR A 769 10.81 44.94 13.36
N LYS A 770 11.37 46.14 13.22
CA LYS A 770 10.69 47.31 12.68
C LYS A 770 11.59 48.06 11.73
N MET A 771 10.98 48.71 10.75
CA MET A 771 11.67 49.59 9.81
C MET A 771 11.09 50.99 9.88
N SER A 772 11.91 51.98 10.21
CA SER A 772 11.53 53.39 10.17
C SER A 772 11.15 53.84 8.74
N ALA A 773 10.41 54.93 8.62
CA ALA A 773 10.08 55.54 7.34
C ALA A 773 11.35 55.84 6.52
N GLY A 774 11.39 55.43 5.25
CA GLY A 774 12.58 55.56 4.39
C GLY A 774 13.78 54.71 4.83
N GLY A 775 13.59 53.78 5.77
CA GLY A 775 14.65 52.92 6.30
C GLY A 775 14.99 51.74 5.40
N TYR A 776 16.23 51.24 5.54
CA TYR A 776 16.75 50.06 4.85
C TYR A 776 17.08 48.98 5.87
N LEU A 777 16.87 47.72 5.51
CA LEU A 777 17.18 46.55 6.35
C LEU A 777 17.86 45.48 5.51
N ILE A 778 19.04 45.03 5.95
CA ILE A 778 19.76 43.91 5.34
C ILE A 778 19.43 42.64 6.11
N VAL A 779 19.11 41.60 5.36
CA VAL A 779 18.96 40.22 5.85
C VAL A 779 19.95 39.34 5.10
N TRP A 780 20.79 38.62 5.83
CA TRP A 780 21.76 37.68 5.30
C TRP A 780 21.08 36.37 4.91
N ALA A 781 21.35 35.88 3.72
CA ALA A 781 20.81 34.64 3.19
C ALA A 781 21.93 33.58 3.17
N ASP A 782 22.23 33.05 4.35
CA ASP A 782 23.36 32.17 4.63
C ASP A 782 22.95 30.76 5.11
N GLY A 783 21.64 30.48 5.20
CA GLY A 783 21.19 29.18 5.69
C GLY A 783 21.42 28.94 7.18
N ASP A 784 21.92 29.93 7.93
CA ASP A 784 22.18 29.81 9.37
C ASP A 784 21.43 30.89 10.17
N GLN A 785 20.13 30.63 10.37
CA GLN A 785 19.27 31.50 11.18
C GLN A 785 19.71 31.67 12.64
N THR A 786 20.70 30.92 13.12
CA THR A 786 21.18 31.00 14.50
C THR A 786 22.32 31.99 14.69
N ASP A 787 22.90 32.49 13.60
CA ASP A 787 24.02 33.42 13.67
C ASP A 787 23.63 34.79 14.21
N GLN A 788 24.54 35.32 15.04
CA GLN A 788 24.38 36.58 15.76
C GLN A 788 25.72 37.31 15.87
N PRO A 789 25.74 38.65 15.85
CA PRO A 789 24.57 39.54 15.70
C PRO A 789 24.11 39.63 14.23
N GLY A 790 22.81 39.84 13.98
CA GLY A 790 22.29 40.04 12.62
C GLY A 790 20.94 39.39 12.39
N LEU A 791 20.39 39.58 11.18
CA LEU A 791 19.23 38.83 10.68
C LEU A 791 19.73 37.87 9.60
N HIS A 792 19.61 36.58 9.87
CA HIS A 792 20.12 35.50 9.03
C HIS A 792 18.95 34.56 8.71
N THR A 793 18.75 34.23 7.42
CA THR A 793 17.66 33.33 7.01
C THR A 793 18.08 31.87 7.17
N ASN A 794 17.09 30.96 7.15
CA ASN A 794 17.34 29.52 7.09
C ASN A 794 17.57 29.03 5.65
N PHE A 795 17.94 29.91 4.71
CA PHE A 795 18.23 29.57 3.32
C PHE A 795 19.35 30.41 2.70
N LYS A 796 20.00 29.88 1.66
CA LYS A 796 20.97 30.63 0.83
C LYS A 796 20.36 30.97 -0.53
N LEU A 797 20.94 31.97 -1.20
CA LEU A 797 20.57 32.30 -2.56
C LEU A 797 21.42 31.53 -3.59
N SER A 798 20.82 31.24 -4.74
CA SER A 798 21.45 30.62 -5.89
C SER A 798 22.00 31.67 -6.85
N LYS A 799 23.32 31.65 -7.05
CA LYS A 799 23.98 32.45 -8.10
C LYS A 799 23.48 32.18 -9.53
N ASN A 800 22.76 31.08 -9.76
CA ASN A 800 22.20 30.73 -11.07
C ASN A 800 20.79 31.31 -11.30
N GLY A 801 20.22 31.96 -10.29
CA GLY A 801 18.88 32.54 -10.35
C GLY A 801 17.82 31.72 -9.62
N GLU A 802 16.83 32.44 -9.07
CA GLU A 802 15.67 31.92 -8.35
C GLU A 802 14.64 33.05 -8.11
N THR A 803 13.67 32.81 -7.23
CA THR A 803 12.68 33.80 -6.75
C THR A 803 12.96 34.19 -5.30
N VAL A 804 12.74 35.44 -4.91
CA VAL A 804 12.64 35.87 -3.50
C VAL A 804 11.33 36.61 -3.28
N MET A 805 10.62 36.26 -2.20
CA MET A 805 9.31 36.78 -1.85
C MET A 805 9.32 37.34 -0.42
N LEU A 806 8.68 38.50 -0.27
CA LEU A 806 8.26 39.06 1.02
C LEU A 806 6.76 38.78 1.17
N VAL A 807 6.38 38.10 2.25
CA VAL A 807 5.01 37.61 2.48
C VAL A 807 4.51 38.14 3.82
N ASP A 808 3.25 38.56 3.90
CA ASP A 808 2.56 38.91 5.14
C ASP A 808 1.52 37.82 5.50
N ALA A 809 1.65 37.24 6.68
CA ALA A 809 0.76 36.20 7.19
C ALA A 809 -0.38 36.76 8.06
N SER A 810 -0.63 38.08 8.07
CA SER A 810 -1.71 38.68 8.87
C SER A 810 -3.13 38.33 8.41
N ALA A 811 -3.29 37.76 7.21
CA ALA A 811 -4.55 37.28 6.66
C ALA A 811 -4.41 35.78 6.34
N ASP A 812 -5.45 34.99 6.62
CA ASP A 812 -5.48 33.51 6.52
C ASP A 812 -5.03 32.91 5.16
N ALA A 813 -4.74 33.74 4.16
CA ALA A 813 -4.31 33.35 2.81
C ALA A 813 -2.84 33.70 2.45
N ASN A 814 -2.03 34.24 3.38
CA ASN A 814 -0.65 34.72 3.14
C ASN A 814 -0.53 35.67 1.93
N GLN A 815 -0.52 36.99 2.13
CA GLN A 815 -0.39 37.93 1.01
C GLN A 815 1.07 38.10 0.60
N ILE A 816 1.38 37.95 -0.70
CA ILE A 816 2.72 38.31 -1.22
C ILE A 816 2.80 39.83 -1.31
N LEU A 817 3.65 40.46 -0.50
CA LEU A 817 3.85 41.90 -0.51
C LEU A 817 4.75 42.35 -1.65
N ASN A 818 5.82 41.59 -1.91
CA ASN A 818 6.76 41.88 -2.98
C ASN A 818 7.49 40.62 -3.44
N LEU A 819 7.82 40.54 -4.73
CA LEU A 819 8.54 39.43 -5.33
C LEU A 819 9.60 39.96 -6.31
N VAL A 820 10.72 39.24 -6.37
CA VAL A 820 11.74 39.38 -7.41
C VAL A 820 12.09 38.01 -7.97
N GLU A 821 12.18 37.90 -9.29
CA GLU A 821 12.77 36.78 -9.98
C GLU A 821 14.04 37.24 -10.68
N PHE A 822 15.11 36.45 -10.56
CA PHE A 822 16.39 36.77 -11.16
C PHE A 822 17.07 35.53 -11.75
N GLY A 823 17.91 35.75 -12.77
CA GLY A 823 18.69 34.70 -13.43
C GLY A 823 20.13 34.63 -12.92
N ASN A 824 21.04 34.12 -13.75
CA ASN A 824 22.47 34.05 -13.43
C ASN A 824 23.03 35.39 -12.95
N GLN A 825 23.74 35.37 -11.82
CA GLN A 825 24.33 36.53 -11.18
C GLN A 825 25.81 36.71 -11.53
N ILE A 826 26.23 37.96 -11.57
CA ILE A 826 27.63 38.34 -11.75
C ILE A 826 28.27 38.42 -10.35
N GLU A 827 29.44 37.81 -10.21
CA GLU A 827 30.19 37.81 -8.95
C GLU A 827 30.42 39.25 -8.45
N ASN A 828 29.99 39.53 -7.22
CA ASN A 828 30.05 40.83 -6.57
C ASN A 828 29.25 41.96 -7.24
N SER A 829 28.20 41.63 -7.99
CA SER A 829 27.22 42.60 -8.45
C SER A 829 25.85 42.24 -7.94
N SER A 830 25.14 43.23 -7.41
CA SER A 830 23.75 43.06 -6.99
C SER A 830 22.80 43.34 -8.16
N ILE A 831 21.55 42.93 -7.97
CA ILE A 831 20.41 43.49 -8.68
C ILE A 831 19.60 44.34 -7.71
N GLY A 832 19.10 45.49 -8.16
CA GLY A 832 18.24 46.31 -7.32
C GLY A 832 17.28 47.18 -8.10
N ARG A 833 16.26 47.70 -7.41
CA ARG A 833 15.23 48.56 -7.98
C ARG A 833 15.82 49.89 -8.40
N TYR A 834 15.64 50.26 -9.67
CA TYR A 834 15.97 51.60 -10.17
C TYR A 834 14.83 52.17 -11.01
N PRO A 835 14.22 53.33 -10.62
CA PRO A 835 14.50 54.15 -9.43
C PRO A 835 14.31 53.41 -8.09
N ASN A 836 15.01 53.86 -7.03
CA ASN A 836 15.01 53.22 -5.71
C ASN A 836 13.59 52.97 -5.16
N GLY A 837 13.33 51.78 -4.63
CA GLY A 837 12.05 51.41 -4.02
C GLY A 837 10.83 51.29 -4.95
N THR A 838 10.90 51.76 -6.20
CA THR A 838 9.74 51.79 -7.13
C THR A 838 10.00 51.19 -8.50
N GLY A 839 11.25 51.20 -8.94
CA GLY A 839 11.62 50.77 -10.27
C GLY A 839 11.70 49.26 -10.45
N THR A 840 11.98 48.86 -11.68
CA THR A 840 12.31 47.47 -12.03
C THR A 840 13.71 47.11 -11.55
N PHE A 841 13.99 45.82 -11.37
CA PHE A 841 15.33 45.37 -11.05
C PHE A 841 16.29 45.59 -12.23
N ARG A 842 17.47 46.10 -11.90
CA ARG A 842 18.59 46.35 -12.81
C ARG A 842 19.86 45.83 -12.14
N LEU A 843 20.86 45.48 -12.94
CA LEU A 843 22.20 45.24 -12.44
C LEU A 843 22.73 46.53 -11.82
N LEU A 844 23.24 46.45 -10.59
CA LEU A 844 23.82 47.58 -9.86
C LEU A 844 25.24 47.25 -9.39
N LYS A 845 26.01 48.29 -9.11
CA LYS A 845 27.06 48.21 -8.10
C LYS A 845 26.38 48.31 -6.73
N GLU A 846 26.80 47.49 -5.78
CA GLU A 846 26.10 47.31 -4.52
C GLU A 846 25.90 48.63 -3.74
N THR A 847 24.68 48.85 -3.24
CA THR A 847 24.28 50.07 -2.53
C THR A 847 23.71 49.82 -1.13
N PRO A 848 24.36 48.99 -0.29
CA PRO A 848 23.82 48.60 1.00
C PRO A 848 23.53 49.80 1.91
N LYS A 849 22.30 49.83 2.44
CA LYS A 849 21.70 50.83 3.31
C LYS A 849 21.62 52.22 2.69
N LYS A 850 21.56 52.32 1.36
CA LYS A 850 21.56 53.59 0.61
C LYS A 850 20.61 53.50 -0.58
N GLU A 851 20.34 54.66 -1.16
CA GLU A 851 19.57 54.75 -2.40
C GLU A 851 20.32 54.07 -3.56
N ASN A 852 19.64 53.18 -4.28
CA ASN A 852 20.14 52.48 -5.46
C ASN A 852 20.57 53.44 -6.58
N LYS A 853 21.74 53.19 -7.18
CA LYS A 853 22.32 53.99 -8.28
C LYS A 853 22.94 53.08 -9.35
N LEU A 854 22.81 53.47 -10.61
CA LEU A 854 23.39 52.77 -11.78
C LEU A 854 24.90 52.97 -11.89
#